data_AF-A0A2Z5G855-F1
#
_entry.id   AF-A0A2Z5G855-F1
#
_cell.length_a   1.000
_cell.length_b   1.000
_cell.length_c   1.000
_cell.angle_alpha   90.00
_cell.angle_beta   90.00
_cell.angle_gamma   90.00
#
_symmetry.space_group_name_H-M   'P 1'
#
loop_
_entity.id
_entity.type
_entity.pdbx_description
1 polymer ?
#
loop_
_entity_poly.entity_id
_entity_poly.type
_entity_poly.pdbx_seq_one_letter_code
_entity_poly.pdbx_strand_id
1 'polypeptide(L)'
;MLTVQANELNVDAALRAAKNGLESGDLAGAERLYRAILATCPNQADANYNLGVLSAHTGRAALALGHFQAALQADPRQPQFWLSCIDTLIRLGQTGAAVEMLAQARLCGLGGPGAESLEVRLRALSSPHTERRREEAKISSVPASTPLSVAASPLVAKKIRKRGQRAKDRAVRWKQSASLPTVSAAIAKQEADEEAELMGLYRQGRFAEVEALARGLATKSPARGFLWKVIGAAVQRQKRFEEALEIKLRAAELLPGDAEMQNNLGVALLELSRYAEAEACYRRATTWCPEYPEPWTGLGLAAQKQGRLEEAEQFCRRALELRPVFADGSCNLGVVLQFRDKLDEAEGCYREALNAEPSHLHALSNFGTLLQKMGRLAEAEDLFRRALVQDPDFVDSLVNLAGCLHQLGRMEEAIAAHRRSIEADPTSAPLYSNYLFCLGHKIGYAIEDQFAEQLRFGERFESPLVGQWRPHSNSRDPARVLRIGFISGDFYKHAMASFVEPMLSQLGRDRGFALHIYNNRSLEDEITLRMRRQVQHWTSSAGLSPEALAEKVRADGIDILFDLCGHTGGSPMVFARKPAPIQIGWIGYLGSSGMKCMDYYLADPVFLPPGEFDRYFTETIIRLPVVAAFQPNMAAPAVSALPALVNGPLTFGSFSRMGKLNPETVGLWSRLLRQLPGSRMILGAMAADGRHELLESWFAQEGIAKERLEFHSNSTIDIYLGLHHRIDICLDPFPFTGATTTGNAMWMGVPTLTLQGNTPAGRLGAAMLGHAGLEDFVARDQDDFVAKGLNWAKNLEALAQLRAGMRARFLASPLGEPELFARELSTLLRRLWENWCTK
;
A
#
# COMPACT_ATOMS: atom_id res chain seq x y z
N MET A 1 -35.94 -37.00 8.55
CA MET A 1 -37.40 -37.10 8.74
C MET A 1 -37.71 -36.96 10.21
N LEU A 2 -38.23 -35.80 10.61
CA LEU A 2 -39.08 -35.57 11.79
C LEU A 2 -39.80 -34.25 11.47
N THR A 3 -41.05 -34.37 11.07
CA THR A 3 -42.00 -33.28 10.81
C THR A 3 -42.22 -32.48 12.10
N VAL A 4 -41.76 -31.23 12.11
CA VAL A 4 -42.09 -30.27 13.18
C VAL A 4 -43.17 -29.34 12.63
N GLN A 5 -44.32 -29.37 13.31
CA GLN A 5 -45.43 -28.45 13.16
C GLN A 5 -44.95 -27.00 13.23
N ALA A 6 -45.66 -26.10 12.55
CA ALA A 6 -45.45 -24.67 12.58
C ALA A 6 -45.46 -24.14 14.03
N ASN A 7 -44.28 -24.05 14.64
CA ASN A 7 -44.06 -23.28 15.86
C ASN A 7 -43.99 -21.81 15.44
N GLU A 8 -44.83 -20.98 16.06
CA GLU A 8 -44.66 -19.54 16.04
C GLU A 8 -43.21 -19.23 16.44
N LEU A 9 -42.47 -18.56 15.54
CA LEU A 9 -41.11 -18.15 15.80
C LEU A 9 -41.11 -17.24 17.03
N ASN A 10 -40.56 -17.70 18.15
CA ASN A 10 -40.37 -16.84 19.32
C ASN A 10 -39.31 -15.78 18.97
N VAL A 11 -39.78 -14.57 18.64
CA VAL A 11 -38.97 -13.47 18.13
C VAL A 11 -37.85 -13.09 19.12
N ASP A 12 -38.11 -13.09 20.42
CA ASP A 12 -37.12 -12.72 21.44
C ASP A 12 -36.03 -13.78 21.63
N ALA A 13 -36.39 -15.06 21.54
CA ALA A 13 -35.42 -16.15 21.55
C ALA A 13 -34.58 -16.16 20.26
N ALA A 14 -35.22 -15.96 19.11
CA ALA A 14 -34.55 -15.88 17.81
C ALA A 14 -33.61 -14.66 17.73
N LEU A 15 -34.00 -13.51 18.30
CA LEU A 15 -33.18 -12.32 18.37
C LEU A 15 -31.93 -12.51 19.22
N ARG A 16 -32.07 -13.13 20.38
CA ARG A 16 -30.93 -13.46 21.25
C ARG A 16 -29.99 -14.45 20.55
N ALA A 17 -30.52 -15.48 19.91
CA ALA A 17 -29.73 -16.42 19.14
C ALA A 17 -29.00 -15.75 17.96
N ALA A 18 -29.66 -14.83 17.24
CA ALA A 18 -29.06 -14.08 16.14
C ALA A 18 -27.95 -13.13 16.62
N LYS A 19 -28.16 -12.42 17.74
CA LYS A 19 -27.14 -11.55 18.37
C LYS A 19 -25.94 -12.37 18.84
N ASN A 20 -26.18 -13.52 19.49
CA ASN A 20 -25.10 -14.43 19.87
C ASN A 20 -24.34 -14.94 18.63
N GLY A 21 -25.03 -15.24 17.53
CA GLY A 21 -24.42 -15.60 16.24
C GLY A 21 -23.50 -14.49 15.71
N LEU A 22 -23.94 -13.24 15.81
CA LEU A 22 -23.14 -12.06 15.43
C LEU A 22 -21.87 -11.93 16.31
N GLU A 23 -22.00 -12.10 17.63
CA GLU A 23 -20.91 -12.00 18.60
C GLU A 23 -19.89 -13.16 18.51
N SER A 24 -20.36 -14.34 18.09
CA SER A 24 -19.55 -15.55 17.89
C SER A 24 -19.00 -15.72 16.47
N GLY A 25 -19.35 -14.81 15.54
CA GLY A 25 -18.85 -14.81 14.17
C GLY A 25 -19.61 -15.69 13.17
N ASP A 26 -20.71 -16.34 13.57
CA ASP A 26 -21.62 -17.05 12.65
C ASP A 26 -22.54 -16.05 11.92
N LEU A 27 -21.95 -15.28 11.00
CA LEU A 27 -22.66 -14.24 10.26
C LEU A 27 -23.78 -14.82 9.38
N ALA A 28 -23.56 -15.99 8.80
CA ALA A 28 -24.54 -16.66 7.94
C ALA A 28 -25.73 -17.20 8.74
N GLY A 29 -25.49 -17.73 9.95
CA GLY A 29 -26.55 -18.14 10.89
C GLY A 29 -27.34 -16.95 11.42
N ALA A 30 -26.65 -15.88 11.83
CA ALA A 30 -27.28 -14.64 12.28
C ALA A 30 -28.15 -14.03 11.17
N GLU A 31 -27.65 -13.96 9.93
CA GLU A 31 -28.40 -13.45 8.78
C GLU A 31 -29.67 -14.28 8.51
N ARG A 32 -29.60 -15.62 8.55
CA ARG A 32 -30.78 -16.48 8.39
C ARG A 32 -31.82 -16.22 9.48
N LEU A 33 -31.39 -16.06 10.72
CA LEU A 33 -32.29 -15.80 11.85
C LEU A 33 -32.94 -14.41 11.74
N TYR A 34 -32.19 -13.37 11.39
CA TYR A 34 -32.77 -12.04 11.17
C TYR A 34 -33.78 -12.04 10.02
N ARG A 35 -33.49 -12.72 8.91
CA ARG A 35 -34.46 -12.86 7.80
C ARG A 35 -35.71 -13.64 8.22
N ALA A 36 -35.57 -14.70 9.03
CA ALA A 36 -36.71 -15.43 9.57
C ALA A 36 -37.56 -14.54 10.50
N ILE A 37 -36.93 -13.73 11.35
CA ILE A 37 -37.60 -12.76 12.21
C ILE A 37 -38.37 -11.75 11.36
N LEU A 38 -37.76 -11.18 10.32
CA LEU A 38 -38.40 -10.19 9.46
C LEU A 38 -39.50 -10.77 8.57
N ALA A 39 -39.46 -12.07 8.27
CA ALA A 39 -40.56 -12.75 7.57
C ALA A 39 -41.83 -12.85 8.44
N THR A 40 -41.68 -12.91 9.77
CA THR A 40 -42.81 -12.96 10.72
C THR A 40 -43.17 -11.57 11.27
N CYS A 41 -42.18 -10.71 11.49
CA CYS A 41 -42.32 -9.36 12.04
C CYS A 41 -41.49 -8.36 11.20
N PRO A 42 -42.03 -7.87 10.06
CA PRO A 42 -41.28 -7.02 9.12
C PRO A 42 -40.75 -5.71 9.72
N ASN A 43 -41.45 -5.17 10.73
CA ASN A 43 -41.08 -3.90 11.39
C ASN A 43 -40.27 -4.10 12.67
N GLN A 44 -39.61 -5.24 12.85
CA GLN A 44 -38.77 -5.47 14.03
C GLN A 44 -37.48 -4.64 13.90
N ALA A 45 -37.36 -3.58 14.69
CA ALA A 45 -36.28 -2.59 14.66
C ALA A 45 -34.86 -3.19 14.74
N ASP A 46 -34.60 -4.06 15.73
CA ASP A 46 -33.28 -4.67 15.95
C ASP A 46 -32.89 -5.63 14.83
N ALA A 47 -33.84 -6.37 14.28
CA ALA A 47 -33.56 -7.30 13.18
C ALA A 47 -33.24 -6.54 11.89
N ASN A 48 -34.01 -5.49 11.59
CA ASN A 48 -33.71 -4.60 10.47
C ASN A 48 -32.36 -3.91 10.65
N TYR A 49 -32.06 -3.38 11.84
CA TYR A 49 -30.78 -2.71 12.08
C TYR A 49 -29.59 -3.67 11.88
N ASN A 50 -29.61 -4.84 12.52
CA ASN A 50 -28.48 -5.78 12.44
C ASN A 50 -28.34 -6.40 11.05
N LEU A 51 -29.43 -6.61 10.31
CA LEU A 51 -29.37 -7.05 8.91
C LEU A 51 -28.84 -5.94 7.99
N GLY A 52 -29.13 -4.67 8.30
CA GLY A 52 -28.52 -3.51 7.66
C GLY A 52 -27.02 -3.44 7.92
N VAL A 53 -26.58 -3.67 9.16
CA VAL A 53 -25.15 -3.76 9.52
C VAL A 53 -24.48 -4.87 8.72
N LEU A 54 -25.03 -6.09 8.69
CA LEU A 54 -24.49 -7.21 7.91
C LEU A 54 -24.42 -6.91 6.40
N SER A 55 -25.45 -6.26 5.86
CA SER A 55 -25.49 -5.84 4.46
C SER A 55 -24.44 -4.77 4.13
N ALA A 56 -24.19 -3.84 5.05
CA ALA A 56 -23.15 -2.82 4.91
C ALA A 56 -21.74 -3.45 4.93
N HIS A 57 -21.52 -4.45 5.80
CA HIS A 57 -20.25 -5.17 5.90
C HIS A 57 -19.94 -6.03 4.67
N THR A 58 -20.97 -6.51 3.96
CA THR A 58 -20.84 -7.31 2.73
C THR A 58 -20.86 -6.45 1.45
N GLY A 59 -20.69 -5.12 1.57
CA GLY A 59 -20.62 -4.21 0.43
C GLY A 59 -21.96 -3.89 -0.24
N ARG A 60 -23.09 -4.32 0.32
CA ARG A 60 -24.44 -4.11 -0.24
C ARG A 60 -25.08 -2.86 0.34
N ALA A 61 -24.48 -1.69 0.09
CA ALA A 61 -24.88 -0.42 0.70
C ALA A 61 -26.34 -0.01 0.44
N ALA A 62 -26.89 -0.26 -0.75
CA ALA A 62 -28.29 0.05 -1.07
C ALA A 62 -29.28 -0.83 -0.27
N LEU A 63 -28.95 -2.12 -0.09
CA LEU A 63 -29.75 -3.03 0.73
C LEU A 63 -29.66 -2.65 2.21
N ALA A 64 -28.46 -2.29 2.67
CA ALA A 64 -28.22 -1.79 4.01
C ALA A 64 -29.06 -0.54 4.32
N LEU A 65 -29.10 0.42 3.39
CA LEU A 65 -29.90 1.63 3.53
C LEU A 65 -31.39 1.32 3.73
N GLY A 66 -31.95 0.41 2.93
CA GLY A 66 -33.36 0.01 3.08
C GLY A 66 -33.66 -0.62 4.45
N HIS A 67 -32.74 -1.45 4.96
CA HIS A 67 -32.87 -2.03 6.29
C HIS A 67 -32.72 -0.99 7.42
N PHE A 68 -31.78 -0.05 7.31
CA PHE A 68 -31.65 1.01 8.32
C PHE A 68 -32.86 1.94 8.33
N GLN A 69 -33.44 2.25 7.16
CA GLN A 69 -34.67 3.03 7.06
C GLN A 69 -35.86 2.30 7.71
N ALA A 70 -35.98 0.99 7.51
CA ALA A 70 -37.01 0.17 8.15
C ALA A 70 -36.82 0.12 9.69
N ALA A 71 -35.58 0.00 10.17
CA ALA A 71 -35.27 0.07 11.61
C ALA A 71 -35.64 1.43 12.21
N LEU A 72 -35.34 2.50 11.47
CA LEU A 72 -35.60 3.87 11.88
C LEU A 72 -37.10 4.18 11.92
N GLN A 73 -37.88 3.68 10.98
CA GLN A 73 -39.34 3.79 10.98
C GLN A 73 -39.96 3.03 12.17
N ALA A 74 -39.35 1.92 12.59
CA ALA A 74 -39.83 1.10 13.69
C ALA A 74 -39.52 1.69 15.08
N ASP A 75 -38.33 2.26 15.29
CA ASP A 75 -37.98 2.95 16.54
C ASP A 75 -37.06 4.18 16.29
N PRO A 76 -37.63 5.37 16.03
CA PRO A 76 -36.87 6.58 15.70
C PRO A 76 -36.11 7.18 16.89
N ARG A 77 -36.28 6.64 18.10
CA ARG A 77 -35.62 7.14 19.31
C ARG A 77 -34.18 6.64 19.45
N GLN A 78 -33.77 5.68 18.62
CA GLN A 78 -32.45 5.06 18.67
C GLN A 78 -31.42 5.87 17.86
N PRO A 79 -30.44 6.52 18.51
CA PRO A 79 -29.44 7.36 17.84
C PRO A 79 -28.65 6.65 16.74
N GLN A 80 -28.31 5.38 16.98
CA GLN A 80 -27.51 4.55 16.10
C GLN A 80 -28.19 4.27 14.74
N PHE A 81 -29.52 4.26 14.68
CA PHE A 81 -30.24 4.03 13.42
C PHE A 81 -30.09 5.23 12.48
N TRP A 82 -30.21 6.45 13.04
CA TRP A 82 -29.96 7.69 12.31
C TRP A 82 -28.52 7.75 11.79
N LEU A 83 -27.53 7.46 12.64
CA LEU A 83 -26.12 7.50 12.28
C LEU A 83 -25.80 6.52 11.13
N SER A 84 -26.28 5.28 11.21
CA SER A 84 -26.06 4.26 10.18
C SER A 84 -26.77 4.58 8.87
N CYS A 85 -27.98 5.14 8.90
CA CYS A 85 -28.67 5.68 7.72
C CYS A 85 -27.85 6.78 7.04
N ILE A 86 -27.43 7.80 7.81
CA ILE A 86 -26.72 8.97 7.29
C ILE A 86 -25.35 8.57 6.73
N ASP A 87 -24.59 7.72 7.44
CA ASP A 87 -23.30 7.23 6.93
C ASP A 87 -23.46 6.42 5.63
N THR A 88 -24.51 5.58 5.54
CA THR A 88 -24.80 4.81 4.33
C THR A 88 -25.20 5.70 3.15
N LEU A 89 -26.00 6.75 3.38
CA LEU A 89 -26.32 7.75 2.37
C LEU A 89 -25.08 8.49 1.86
N ILE A 90 -24.14 8.81 2.75
CA ILE A 90 -22.85 9.42 2.38
C ILE A 90 -22.04 8.47 1.51
N ARG A 91 -21.94 7.18 1.87
CA ARG A 91 -21.24 6.15 1.07
C ARG A 91 -21.85 5.95 -0.31
N LEU A 92 -23.17 6.08 -0.43
CA LEU A 92 -23.89 6.01 -1.70
C LEU A 92 -23.80 7.31 -2.53
N GLY A 93 -23.09 8.33 -2.05
CA GLY A 93 -22.98 9.63 -2.71
C GLY A 93 -24.24 10.50 -2.62
N GLN A 94 -25.26 10.08 -1.87
CA GLN A 94 -26.56 10.75 -1.70
C GLN A 94 -26.48 11.85 -0.63
N THR A 95 -25.53 12.76 -0.82
CA THR A 95 -25.22 13.89 0.09
C THR A 95 -26.42 14.78 0.45
N GLY A 96 -27.32 15.08 -0.50
CA GLY A 96 -28.52 15.88 -0.22
C GLY A 96 -29.47 15.20 0.76
N ALA A 97 -29.79 13.93 0.50
CA ALA A 97 -30.61 13.12 1.41
C ALA A 97 -29.95 12.93 2.79
N ALA A 98 -28.62 12.83 2.85
CA ALA A 98 -27.90 12.74 4.12
C ALA A 98 -28.01 14.03 4.96
N VAL A 99 -27.99 15.20 4.32
CA VAL A 99 -28.18 16.51 5.00
C VAL A 99 -29.60 16.64 5.53
N GLU A 100 -30.61 16.29 4.72
CA GLU A 100 -32.02 16.32 5.14
C GLU A 100 -32.27 15.36 6.31
N MET A 101 -31.72 14.14 6.24
CA MET A 101 -31.83 13.14 7.29
C MET A 101 -31.14 13.58 8.59
N LEU A 102 -29.99 14.25 8.51
CA LEU A 102 -29.32 14.81 9.70
C LEU A 102 -30.14 15.94 10.34
N ALA A 103 -30.78 16.79 9.54
CA ALA A 103 -31.66 17.84 10.04
C ALA A 103 -32.89 17.24 10.77
N GLN A 104 -33.49 16.19 10.20
CA GLN A 104 -34.58 15.44 10.85
C GLN A 104 -34.12 14.77 12.14
N ALA A 105 -32.95 14.14 12.15
CA ALA A 105 -32.39 13.50 13.33
C ALA A 105 -32.22 14.48 14.49
N ARG A 106 -31.80 15.73 14.21
CA ARG A 106 -31.68 16.79 15.23
C ARG A 106 -33.02 17.22 15.82
N LEU A 107 -34.06 17.29 15.00
CA LEU A 107 -35.43 17.57 15.49
C LEU A 107 -35.92 16.45 16.41
N CYS A 108 -35.44 15.22 16.22
CA CYS A 108 -35.69 14.08 17.09
C CYS A 108 -34.74 13.98 18.30
N GLY A 109 -33.88 14.98 18.54
CA GLY A 109 -33.02 15.05 19.73
C GLY A 109 -31.64 14.38 19.58
N LEU A 110 -31.20 14.05 18.36
CA LEU A 110 -29.86 13.50 18.11
C LEU A 110 -28.77 14.57 18.34
N GLY A 111 -28.05 14.46 19.45
CA GLY A 111 -26.86 15.26 19.78
C GLY A 111 -25.64 14.40 20.11
N GLY A 112 -24.46 15.02 20.21
CA GLY A 112 -23.21 14.37 20.63
C GLY A 112 -22.17 14.16 19.52
N PRO A 113 -20.99 13.60 19.86
CA PRO A 113 -19.80 13.60 19.00
C PRO A 113 -19.99 12.92 17.63
N GLY A 114 -20.84 11.90 17.57
CA GLY A 114 -21.15 11.18 16.32
C GLY A 114 -21.94 12.03 15.31
N ALA A 115 -22.92 12.81 15.79
CA ALA A 115 -23.69 13.72 14.94
C ALA A 115 -22.85 14.93 14.50
N GLU A 116 -21.98 15.44 15.38
CA GLU A 116 -21.04 16.52 15.07
C GLU A 116 -20.00 16.09 14.03
N SER A 117 -19.46 14.88 14.14
CA SER A 117 -18.53 14.30 13.16
C SER A 117 -19.17 14.16 11.77
N LEU A 118 -20.43 13.70 11.69
CA LEU A 118 -21.18 13.62 10.44
C LEU A 118 -21.49 14.99 9.85
N GLU A 119 -21.80 15.99 10.68
CA GLU A 119 -22.03 17.36 10.23
C GLU A 119 -20.77 17.98 9.62
N VAL A 120 -19.61 17.77 10.25
CA VAL A 120 -18.31 18.22 9.71
C VAL A 120 -18.03 17.54 8.36
N ARG A 121 -18.28 16.22 8.26
CA ARG A 121 -18.14 15.47 7.00
C ARG A 121 -19.08 16.00 5.92
N LEU A 122 -20.36 16.24 6.22
CA LEU A 122 -21.33 16.76 5.27
C LEU A 122 -21.01 18.19 4.83
N ARG A 123 -20.57 19.07 5.75
CA ARG A 123 -20.12 20.43 5.40
C ARG A 123 -18.90 20.42 4.48
N ALA A 124 -17.97 19.48 4.67
CA ALA A 124 -16.84 19.31 3.76
C ALA A 124 -17.28 18.86 2.36
N LEU A 125 -18.34 18.05 2.27
CA LEU A 125 -18.92 17.60 1.00
C LEU A 125 -19.77 18.69 0.31
N SER A 126 -20.35 19.61 1.06
CA SER A 126 -21.24 20.70 0.60
C SER A 126 -20.54 22.06 0.37
N SER A 127 -19.20 22.12 0.33
CA SER A 127 -18.46 23.37 0.07
C SER A 127 -18.83 23.99 -1.29
N PRO A 128 -18.87 25.33 -1.44
CA PRO A 128 -19.25 26.01 -2.69
C PRO A 128 -18.35 25.70 -3.91
N HIS A 129 -17.16 25.10 -3.70
CA HIS A 129 -16.34 24.55 -4.78
C HIS A 129 -16.90 23.23 -5.37
N THR A 130 -17.63 22.45 -4.57
CA THR A 130 -18.26 21.19 -4.99
C THR A 130 -19.61 21.44 -5.67
N GLU A 131 -20.34 22.49 -5.25
CA GLU A 131 -21.60 22.90 -5.88
C GLU A 131 -21.40 23.51 -7.27
N ARG A 132 -20.38 24.35 -7.49
CA ARG A 132 -20.04 24.86 -8.85
C ARG A 132 -19.77 23.73 -9.85
N ARG A 133 -19.06 22.68 -9.43
CA ARG A 133 -18.83 21.48 -10.25
C ARG A 133 -20.11 20.67 -10.55
N ARG A 134 -21.11 20.70 -9.66
CA ARG A 134 -22.42 20.05 -9.87
C ARG A 134 -23.38 20.89 -10.71
N GLU A 135 -23.33 22.22 -10.59
CA GLU A 135 -24.07 23.15 -11.45
C GLU A 135 -23.56 23.05 -12.91
N GLU A 136 -22.23 22.99 -13.09
CA GLU A 136 -21.60 22.77 -14.40
C GLU A 136 -21.94 21.40 -15.00
N ALA A 137 -22.11 20.36 -14.15
CA ALA A 137 -22.56 19.03 -14.60
C ALA A 137 -24.07 18.97 -14.92
N LYS A 138 -24.92 19.77 -14.26
CA LYS A 138 -26.36 19.88 -14.56
C LYS A 138 -26.66 20.68 -15.83
N ILE A 139 -25.80 21.64 -16.19
CA ILE A 139 -25.91 22.39 -17.45
C ILE A 139 -25.57 21.50 -18.66
N SER A 140 -24.87 20.38 -18.45
CA SER A 140 -24.55 19.41 -19.51
C SER A 140 -25.63 18.34 -19.77
N SER A 141 -26.78 18.37 -19.08
CA SER A 141 -27.87 17.43 -19.31
C SER A 141 -29.08 18.11 -19.97
N VAL A 142 -29.04 18.28 -21.29
CA VAL A 142 -30.26 18.45 -22.09
C VAL A 142 -30.89 17.07 -22.27
N PRO A 143 -32.20 16.87 -22.01
CA PRO A 143 -32.84 15.58 -22.23
C PRO A 143 -33.05 15.35 -23.73
N ALA A 144 -32.55 14.22 -24.24
CA ALA A 144 -32.99 13.70 -25.53
C ALA A 144 -34.46 13.26 -25.42
N SER A 145 -35.37 14.03 -26.00
CA SER A 145 -36.75 13.61 -26.25
C SER A 145 -36.82 12.75 -27.51
N THR A 146 -37.33 11.54 -27.34
CA THR A 146 -37.63 10.49 -28.33
C THR A 146 -38.85 10.83 -29.23
N PRO A 147 -39.26 9.97 -30.18
CA PRO A 147 -38.98 10.04 -31.61
C PRO A 147 -40.20 10.49 -32.45
N LEU A 148 -39.96 11.01 -33.66
CA LEU A 148 -40.97 11.01 -34.73
C LEU A 148 -40.47 10.17 -35.90
N SER A 149 -41.11 9.01 -36.05
CA SER A 149 -41.02 8.13 -37.21
C SER A 149 -41.81 8.74 -38.36
N VAL A 150 -41.27 8.74 -39.58
CA VAL A 150 -42.05 8.42 -40.80
C VAL A 150 -41.17 7.60 -41.76
N ALA A 151 -41.53 6.32 -41.79
CA ALA A 151 -41.45 5.31 -42.84
C ALA A 151 -40.88 5.64 -44.25
N ALA A 152 -39.98 4.73 -44.70
CA ALA A 152 -40.09 3.85 -45.89
C ALA A 152 -40.33 4.48 -47.28
N SER A 153 -39.78 4.04 -48.42
CA SER A 153 -38.96 2.90 -48.89
C SER A 153 -38.84 3.09 -50.45
N PRO A 154 -38.62 2.08 -51.29
CA PRO A 154 -37.38 1.34 -51.58
C PRO A 154 -37.05 1.37 -53.11
N LEU A 155 -35.96 0.72 -53.56
CA LEU A 155 -35.98 -0.17 -54.74
C LEU A 155 -34.64 -0.87 -54.96
N VAL A 156 -34.72 -2.20 -55.13
CA VAL A 156 -33.63 -3.12 -55.45
C VAL A 156 -33.94 -3.82 -56.79
N ALA A 157 -32.87 -4.06 -57.57
CA ALA A 157 -32.64 -5.11 -58.59
C ALA A 157 -32.81 -4.88 -60.12
N LYS A 158 -31.66 -5.05 -60.80
CA LYS A 158 -31.34 -5.83 -62.02
C LYS A 158 -31.82 -5.42 -63.43
N LYS A 159 -30.84 -5.31 -64.37
CA LYS A 159 -30.81 -5.93 -65.73
C LYS A 159 -29.42 -5.74 -66.38
N ILE A 160 -28.59 -6.79 -66.52
CA ILE A 160 -28.35 -7.65 -67.72
C ILE A 160 -27.78 -6.93 -68.97
N ARG A 161 -26.46 -7.09 -69.16
CA ARG A 161 -25.75 -7.68 -70.33
C ARG A 161 -26.20 -7.31 -71.76
N LYS A 162 -25.33 -6.59 -72.49
CA LYS A 162 -25.01 -6.67 -73.95
C LYS A 162 -23.75 -5.77 -74.14
N ARG A 163 -22.71 -6.07 -74.92
CA ARG A 163 -22.36 -7.10 -75.89
C ARG A 163 -20.84 -7.00 -76.12
N GLY A 164 -20.16 -8.13 -76.30
CA GLY A 164 -18.73 -8.18 -76.63
C GLY A 164 -18.41 -7.90 -78.10
N GLN A 165 -17.09 -7.81 -78.33
CA GLN A 165 -16.34 -8.00 -79.57
C GLN A 165 -16.80 -7.28 -80.85
N ARG A 166 -16.06 -6.22 -81.21
CA ARG A 166 -15.30 -6.07 -82.48
C ARG A 166 -14.06 -5.23 -82.14
N ALA A 167 -12.88 -5.80 -81.91
CA ALA A 167 -11.96 -6.45 -82.84
C ALA A 167 -11.36 -5.48 -83.87
N LYS A 168 -10.03 -5.37 -83.79
CA LYS A 168 -9.07 -5.08 -84.87
C LYS A 168 -9.18 -3.68 -85.50
N ASP A 169 -8.37 -2.76 -84.98
CA ASP A 169 -7.26 -2.18 -85.73
C ASP A 169 -6.50 -1.16 -84.86
N ARG A 170 -5.17 -1.33 -84.83
CA ARG A 170 -4.11 -0.50 -84.23
C ARG A 170 -3.34 -1.18 -83.09
N ALA A 171 -2.71 -2.30 -83.45
CA ALA A 171 -1.42 -2.67 -82.90
C ALA A 171 -0.40 -2.69 -84.05
N VAL A 172 0.24 -1.55 -84.36
CA VAL A 172 1.55 -1.51 -85.02
C VAL A 172 2.27 -0.20 -84.63
N ARG A 173 3.48 -0.33 -84.07
CA ARG A 173 4.47 0.70 -83.63
C ARG A 173 4.06 1.49 -82.37
N TRP A 174 4.73 1.41 -81.21
CA TRP A 174 6.09 1.02 -80.87
C TRP A 174 6.12 0.09 -79.65
N LYS A 175 6.83 -1.05 -79.76
CA LYS A 175 7.60 -1.61 -78.65
C LYS A 175 9.03 -1.10 -78.80
N GLN A 176 9.54 -0.47 -77.75
CA GLN A 176 10.93 -0.43 -77.26
C GLN A 176 11.27 0.93 -76.66
N SER A 177 10.94 1.11 -75.39
CA SER A 177 11.85 1.75 -74.44
C SER A 177 11.56 1.15 -73.06
N ALA A 178 12.48 0.35 -72.56
CA ALA A 178 12.52 0.00 -71.15
C ALA A 178 12.68 1.30 -70.34
N SER A 179 11.65 1.72 -69.60
CA SER A 179 11.81 2.77 -68.61
C SER A 179 12.34 2.15 -67.33
N LEU A 180 13.61 2.45 -67.04
CA LEU A 180 14.31 2.19 -65.79
C LEU A 180 13.43 2.55 -64.57
N PRO A 181 13.59 1.87 -63.41
CA PRO A 181 13.02 2.39 -62.17
C PRO A 181 13.58 3.80 -61.99
N THR A 182 12.70 4.79 -61.85
CA THR A 182 13.09 6.14 -61.44
C THR A 182 13.91 6.03 -60.15
N VAL A 183 14.95 6.87 -60.00
CA VAL A 183 15.83 6.89 -58.80
C VAL A 183 15.02 6.90 -57.49
N SER A 184 13.84 7.51 -57.49
CA SER A 184 12.86 7.50 -56.39
C SER A 184 12.34 6.10 -56.00
N ALA A 185 12.11 5.19 -56.95
CA ALA A 185 11.66 3.83 -56.67
C ALA A 185 12.78 2.95 -56.09
N ALA A 186 14.03 3.19 -56.53
CA ALA A 186 15.19 2.49 -55.99
C ALA A 186 15.49 2.94 -54.54
N ILE A 187 15.38 4.24 -54.26
CA ILE A 187 15.52 4.78 -52.90
C ILE A 187 14.42 4.26 -51.99
N ALA A 188 13.15 4.30 -52.41
CA ALA A 188 12.04 3.79 -51.60
C ALA A 188 12.17 2.29 -51.30
N LYS A 189 12.68 1.50 -52.25
CA LYS A 189 12.97 0.08 -52.03
C LYS A 189 14.11 -0.10 -51.02
N GLN A 190 15.20 0.66 -51.17
CA GLN A 190 16.32 0.62 -50.23
C GLN A 190 15.88 1.00 -48.81
N GLU A 191 15.08 2.06 -48.66
CA GLU A 191 14.55 2.46 -47.36
C GLU A 191 13.66 1.36 -46.75
N ALA A 192 12.79 0.73 -47.53
CA ALA A 192 11.96 -0.38 -47.05
C ALA A 192 12.80 -1.60 -46.63
N ASP A 193 13.86 -1.93 -47.36
CA ASP A 193 14.79 -3.02 -47.03
C ASP A 193 15.54 -2.71 -45.71
N GLU A 194 16.00 -1.46 -45.53
CA GLU A 194 16.63 -0.99 -44.28
C GLU A 194 15.66 -1.03 -43.09
N GLU A 195 14.41 -0.63 -43.28
CA GLU A 195 13.38 -0.68 -42.22
C GLU A 195 13.06 -2.13 -41.83
N ALA A 196 12.95 -3.03 -42.80
CA ALA A 196 12.72 -4.45 -42.56
C ALA A 196 13.89 -5.10 -41.78
N GLU A 197 15.13 -4.72 -42.10
CA GLU A 197 16.32 -5.17 -41.37
C GLU A 197 16.31 -4.69 -39.92
N LEU A 198 16.06 -3.39 -39.70
CA LEU A 198 15.96 -2.80 -38.36
C LEU A 198 14.88 -3.50 -37.52
N MET A 199 13.70 -3.73 -38.09
CA MET A 199 12.60 -4.41 -37.40
C MET A 199 12.88 -5.91 -37.19
N GLY A 200 13.68 -6.53 -38.06
CA GLY A 200 14.19 -7.89 -37.88
C GLY A 200 15.11 -8.00 -36.67
N LEU A 201 16.11 -7.13 -36.58
CA LEU A 201 17.03 -7.06 -35.44
C LEU A 201 16.31 -6.71 -34.14
N TYR A 202 15.36 -5.79 -34.18
CA TYR A 202 14.57 -5.40 -33.01
C TYR A 202 13.74 -6.56 -32.47
N ARG A 203 13.09 -7.35 -33.34
CA ARG A 203 12.35 -8.56 -32.94
C ARG A 203 13.25 -9.67 -32.36
N GLN A 204 14.52 -9.70 -32.74
CA GLN A 204 15.52 -10.61 -32.17
C GLN A 204 16.10 -10.12 -30.84
N GLY A 205 15.67 -8.94 -30.34
CA GLY A 205 16.21 -8.34 -29.11
C GLY A 205 17.62 -7.76 -29.26
N ARG A 206 18.14 -7.62 -30.49
CA ARG A 206 19.50 -7.11 -30.77
C ARG A 206 19.54 -5.59 -30.76
N PHE A 207 19.11 -4.99 -29.64
CA PHE A 207 18.85 -3.55 -29.54
C PHE A 207 20.10 -2.68 -29.75
N ALA A 208 21.27 -3.12 -29.32
CA ALA A 208 22.52 -2.38 -29.54
C ALA A 208 22.88 -2.28 -31.03
N GLU A 209 22.60 -3.34 -31.81
CA GLU A 209 22.83 -3.36 -33.25
C GLU A 209 21.79 -2.54 -34.00
N VAL A 210 20.52 -2.61 -33.56
CA VAL A 210 19.46 -1.71 -34.05
C VAL A 210 19.88 -0.25 -33.86
N GLU A 211 20.35 0.10 -32.66
CA GLU A 211 20.81 1.46 -32.35
C GLU A 211 21.96 1.87 -33.27
N ALA A 212 23.00 1.04 -33.40
CA ALA A 212 24.17 1.34 -34.22
C ALA A 212 23.80 1.54 -35.69
N LEU A 213 23.01 0.62 -36.25
CA LEU A 213 22.57 0.69 -37.65
C LEU A 213 21.67 1.91 -37.88
N ALA A 214 20.66 2.11 -37.04
CA ALA A 214 19.72 3.22 -37.20
C ALA A 214 20.39 4.59 -37.02
N ARG A 215 21.37 4.75 -36.10
CA ARG A 215 22.17 5.98 -35.98
C ARG A 215 23.04 6.23 -37.20
N GLY A 216 23.64 5.18 -37.77
CA GLY A 216 24.40 5.26 -39.02
C GLY A 216 23.55 5.74 -40.18
N LEU A 217 22.32 5.24 -40.30
CA LEU A 217 21.34 5.68 -41.30
C LEU A 217 20.85 7.11 -41.02
N ALA A 218 20.58 7.45 -39.76
CA ALA A 218 20.10 8.78 -39.37
C ALA A 218 21.14 9.88 -39.61
N THR A 219 22.44 9.55 -39.56
CA THR A 219 23.52 10.47 -39.93
C THR A 219 23.48 10.84 -41.41
N LYS A 220 23.11 9.89 -42.28
CA LYS A 220 22.99 10.10 -43.73
C LYS A 220 21.65 10.76 -44.10
N SER A 221 20.59 10.46 -43.34
CA SER A 221 19.22 10.89 -43.61
C SER A 221 18.50 11.38 -42.34
N PRO A 222 18.89 12.54 -41.78
CA PRO A 222 18.41 12.99 -40.46
C PRO A 222 16.92 13.36 -40.42
N ALA A 223 16.29 13.59 -41.57
CA ALA A 223 14.87 13.90 -41.67
C ALA A 223 13.95 12.65 -41.62
N ARG A 224 14.50 11.43 -41.67
CA ARG A 224 13.73 10.18 -41.61
C ARG A 224 13.27 9.91 -40.17
N GLY A 225 12.07 10.38 -39.82
CA GLY A 225 11.49 10.23 -38.48
C GLY A 225 11.41 8.78 -37.97
N PHE A 226 11.19 7.81 -38.86
CA PHE A 226 11.20 6.38 -38.52
C PHE A 226 12.50 5.93 -37.85
N LEU A 227 13.66 6.40 -38.33
CA LEU A 227 14.95 6.02 -37.74
C LEU A 227 15.05 6.48 -36.29
N TRP A 228 14.64 7.72 -36.00
CA TRP A 228 14.63 8.25 -34.63
C TRP A 228 13.63 7.51 -33.73
N LYS A 229 12.47 7.12 -34.26
CA LYS A 229 11.49 6.28 -33.55
C LYS A 229 12.11 4.93 -33.13
N VAL A 230 12.80 4.27 -34.03
CA VAL A 230 13.47 2.98 -33.78
C VAL A 230 14.68 3.12 -32.84
N ILE A 231 15.52 4.16 -33.01
CA ILE A 231 16.64 4.44 -32.10
C ILE A 231 16.09 4.64 -30.69
N GLY A 232 15.07 5.48 -30.52
CA GLY A 232 14.47 5.77 -29.21
C GLY A 232 13.91 4.52 -28.54
N ALA A 233 13.27 3.63 -29.31
CA ALA A 233 12.79 2.35 -28.79
C ALA A 233 13.94 1.41 -28.38
N ALA A 234 14.99 1.30 -29.20
CA ALA A 234 16.14 0.45 -28.92
C ALA A 234 16.97 0.95 -27.73
N VAL A 235 17.17 2.26 -27.60
CA VAL A 235 17.85 2.89 -26.45
C VAL A 235 17.05 2.68 -25.16
N GLN A 236 15.72 2.81 -25.22
CA GLN A 236 14.85 2.53 -24.07
C GLN A 236 14.93 1.06 -23.62
N ARG A 237 14.95 0.11 -24.57
CA ARG A 237 15.14 -1.32 -24.25
C ARG A 237 16.47 -1.64 -23.60
N GLN A 238 17.48 -0.78 -23.79
CA GLN A 238 18.76 -0.82 -23.11
C GLN A 238 18.77 -0.04 -21.78
N LYS A 239 17.59 0.35 -21.27
CA LYS A 239 17.38 1.08 -20.00
C LYS A 239 18.06 2.47 -19.93
N ARG A 240 18.37 3.08 -21.08
CA ARG A 240 18.88 4.46 -21.20
C ARG A 240 17.71 5.44 -21.37
N PHE A 241 16.90 5.60 -20.32
CA PHE A 241 15.58 6.24 -20.38
C PHE A 241 15.63 7.73 -20.75
N GLU A 242 16.54 8.52 -20.16
CA GLU A 242 16.67 9.94 -20.43
C GLU A 242 17.09 10.21 -21.87
N GLU A 243 18.08 9.47 -22.36
CA GLU A 243 18.52 9.58 -23.75
C GLU A 243 17.43 9.11 -24.73
N ALA A 244 16.71 8.02 -24.39
CA ALA A 244 15.58 7.57 -25.17
C ALA A 244 14.50 8.67 -25.26
N LEU A 245 14.25 9.40 -24.17
CA LEU A 245 13.29 10.50 -24.17
C LEU A 245 13.71 11.61 -25.14
N GLU A 246 14.97 12.07 -25.09
CA GLU A 246 15.47 13.11 -26.01
C GLU A 246 15.31 12.70 -27.48
N ILE A 247 15.66 11.45 -27.79
CA ILE A 247 15.55 10.87 -29.13
C ILE A 247 14.09 10.75 -29.56
N LYS A 248 13.19 10.35 -28.65
CA LYS A 248 11.75 10.24 -28.93
C LYS A 248 11.08 11.61 -29.09
N LEU A 249 11.52 12.63 -28.37
CA LEU A 249 11.08 14.01 -28.61
C LEU A 249 11.44 14.44 -30.04
N ARG A 250 12.67 14.16 -30.48
CA ARG A 250 13.08 14.43 -31.85
C ARG A 250 12.26 13.65 -32.89
N ALA A 251 11.98 12.38 -32.63
CA ALA A 251 11.12 11.58 -33.50
C ALA A 251 9.70 12.15 -33.60
N ALA A 252 9.14 12.63 -32.48
CA ALA A 252 7.82 13.25 -32.43
C ALA A 252 7.76 14.61 -33.15
N GLU A 253 8.86 15.38 -33.19
CA GLU A 253 8.97 16.60 -34.01
C GLU A 253 8.94 16.31 -35.51
N LEU A 254 9.62 15.24 -35.93
CA LEU A 254 9.67 14.81 -37.34
C LEU A 254 8.38 14.11 -37.78
N LEU A 255 7.61 13.55 -36.83
CA LEU A 255 6.35 12.83 -37.05
C LEU A 255 5.20 13.44 -36.21
N PRO A 256 4.82 14.71 -36.43
CA PRO A 256 3.91 15.44 -35.56
C PRO A 256 2.45 14.99 -35.64
N GLY A 257 2.12 13.99 -36.46
CA GLY A 257 0.79 13.38 -36.59
C GLY A 257 0.80 11.84 -36.42
N ASP A 258 1.93 11.24 -36.03
CA ASP A 258 2.03 9.79 -35.80
C ASP A 258 1.54 9.45 -34.38
N ALA A 259 0.38 8.80 -34.30
CA ALA A 259 -0.23 8.38 -33.03
C ALA A 259 0.61 7.32 -32.29
N GLU A 260 1.29 6.42 -33.02
CA GLU A 260 2.18 5.42 -32.44
C GLU A 260 3.43 6.10 -31.84
N MET A 261 3.96 7.13 -32.51
CA MET A 261 5.08 7.89 -31.97
C MET A 261 4.69 8.64 -30.69
N GLN A 262 3.52 9.28 -30.65
CA GLN A 262 3.03 9.92 -29.42
C GLN A 262 2.80 8.89 -28.30
N ASN A 263 2.26 7.72 -28.60
CA ASN A 263 2.14 6.62 -27.65
C ASN A 263 3.52 6.23 -27.08
N ASN A 264 4.49 6.01 -27.96
CA ASN A 264 5.85 5.61 -27.59
C ASN A 264 6.58 6.67 -26.77
N LEU A 265 6.33 7.95 -27.04
CA LEU A 265 6.83 9.07 -26.22
C LEU A 265 6.15 9.07 -24.84
N GLY A 266 4.84 8.86 -24.79
CA GLY A 266 4.08 8.72 -23.54
C GLY A 266 4.62 7.59 -22.65
N VAL A 267 4.98 6.44 -23.24
CA VAL A 267 5.56 5.31 -22.48
C VAL A 267 6.89 5.70 -21.84
N ALA A 268 7.79 6.37 -22.57
CA ALA A 268 9.07 6.82 -22.01
C ALA A 268 8.87 7.87 -20.90
N LEU A 269 7.88 8.75 -21.04
CA LEU A 269 7.53 9.72 -20.00
C LEU A 269 6.93 9.05 -18.75
N LEU A 270 6.13 7.98 -18.90
CA LEU A 270 5.63 7.18 -17.78
C LEU A 270 6.77 6.53 -16.99
N GLU A 271 7.76 5.93 -17.68
CA GLU A 271 8.95 5.33 -17.06
C GLU A 271 9.75 6.35 -16.25
N LEU A 272 9.85 7.58 -16.75
CA LEU A 272 10.49 8.71 -16.07
C LEU A 272 9.58 9.40 -15.03
N SER A 273 8.42 8.82 -14.72
CA SER A 273 7.44 9.34 -13.77
C SER A 273 6.86 10.74 -14.12
N ARG A 274 6.97 11.16 -15.38
CA ARG A 274 6.43 12.42 -15.92
C ARG A 274 4.98 12.23 -16.37
N TYR A 275 4.11 11.85 -15.44
CA TYR A 275 2.76 11.33 -15.73
C TYR A 275 1.85 12.32 -16.48
N ALA A 276 1.91 13.62 -16.14
CA ALA A 276 1.09 14.64 -16.79
C ALA A 276 1.48 14.86 -18.27
N GLU A 277 2.79 14.81 -18.56
CA GLU A 277 3.29 14.92 -19.92
C GLU A 277 2.99 13.65 -20.72
N ALA A 278 3.09 12.48 -20.08
CA ALA A 278 2.70 11.21 -20.69
C ALA A 278 1.22 11.22 -21.10
N GLU A 279 0.33 11.68 -20.21
CA GLU A 279 -1.09 11.84 -20.51
C GLU A 279 -1.33 12.77 -21.70
N ALA A 280 -0.64 13.90 -21.78
CA ALA A 280 -0.76 14.82 -22.90
C ALA A 280 -0.39 14.14 -24.23
N CYS A 281 0.67 13.33 -24.25
CA CYS A 281 1.05 12.52 -25.41
C CYS A 281 -0.03 11.49 -25.77
N TYR A 282 -0.56 10.74 -24.81
CA TYR A 282 -1.61 9.76 -25.08
C TYR A 282 -2.91 10.42 -25.57
N ARG A 283 -3.33 11.57 -25.02
CA ARG A 283 -4.49 12.32 -25.51
C ARG A 283 -4.33 12.79 -26.96
N ARG A 284 -3.11 13.19 -27.35
CA ARG A 284 -2.82 13.50 -28.76
C ARG A 284 -2.97 12.26 -29.64
N ALA A 285 -2.42 11.13 -29.21
CA ALA A 285 -2.54 9.86 -29.93
C ALA A 285 -4.00 9.44 -30.11
N THR A 286 -4.84 9.52 -29.07
CA THR A 286 -6.28 9.18 -29.17
C THR A 286 -7.08 10.20 -29.97
N THR A 287 -6.63 11.46 -30.07
CA THR A 287 -7.27 12.46 -30.92
C THR A 287 -7.03 12.15 -32.41
N TRP A 288 -5.82 11.74 -32.78
CA TRP A 288 -5.50 11.41 -34.18
C TRP A 288 -6.01 10.03 -34.59
N CYS A 289 -5.96 9.05 -33.69
CA CYS A 289 -6.46 7.71 -33.93
C CYS A 289 -7.30 7.22 -32.74
N PRO A 290 -8.60 7.56 -32.69
CA PRO A 290 -9.49 7.17 -31.58
C PRO A 290 -9.67 5.65 -31.42
N GLU A 291 -9.44 4.89 -32.49
CA GLU A 291 -9.57 3.43 -32.52
C GLU A 291 -8.26 2.69 -32.16
N TYR A 292 -7.19 3.41 -31.82
CA TYR A 292 -5.92 2.84 -31.38
C TYR A 292 -5.95 2.55 -29.86
N PRO A 293 -6.02 1.28 -29.39
CA PRO A 293 -6.27 0.96 -27.99
C PRO A 293 -5.08 1.20 -27.04
N GLU A 294 -3.84 1.14 -27.52
CA GLU A 294 -2.62 1.26 -26.71
C GLU A 294 -2.51 2.62 -25.99
N PRO A 295 -2.77 3.78 -26.62
CA PRO A 295 -2.86 5.05 -25.91
C PRO A 295 -3.94 5.11 -24.83
N TRP A 296 -5.06 4.38 -24.99
CA TRP A 296 -6.12 4.35 -23.98
C TRP A 296 -5.66 3.61 -22.71
N THR A 297 -4.90 2.51 -22.84
CA THR A 297 -4.29 1.87 -21.67
C THR A 297 -3.22 2.75 -21.04
N GLY A 298 -2.43 3.45 -21.85
CA GLY A 298 -1.48 4.48 -21.41
C GLY A 298 -2.14 5.60 -20.60
N LEU A 299 -3.30 6.11 -21.04
CA LEU A 299 -4.12 7.06 -20.28
C LEU A 299 -4.59 6.47 -18.95
N GLY A 300 -5.02 5.20 -18.96
CA GLY A 300 -5.41 4.47 -17.76
C GLY A 300 -4.31 4.44 -16.71
N LEU A 301 -3.10 4.05 -17.12
CA LEU A 301 -1.91 4.04 -16.25
C LEU A 301 -1.51 5.44 -15.78
N ALA A 302 -1.48 6.43 -16.67
CA ALA A 302 -1.14 7.81 -16.31
C ALA A 302 -2.14 8.42 -15.31
N ALA A 303 -3.43 8.17 -15.50
CA ALA A 303 -4.48 8.60 -14.58
C ALA A 303 -4.39 7.88 -13.23
N GLN A 304 -4.10 6.57 -13.24
CA GLN A 304 -3.89 5.77 -12.03
C GLN A 304 -2.72 6.30 -11.19
N LYS A 305 -1.57 6.58 -11.81
CA LYS A 305 -0.39 7.13 -11.12
C LYS A 305 -0.63 8.52 -10.54
N GLN A 306 -1.59 9.27 -11.11
CA GLN A 306 -2.05 10.56 -10.60
C GLN A 306 -3.22 10.44 -9.60
N GLY A 307 -3.62 9.23 -9.21
CA GLY A 307 -4.69 8.98 -8.23
C GLY A 307 -6.12 9.15 -8.77
N ARG A 308 -6.30 9.37 -10.07
CA ARG A 308 -7.61 9.50 -10.72
C ARG A 308 -8.13 8.12 -11.14
N LEU A 309 -8.48 7.30 -10.15
CA LEU A 309 -8.80 5.89 -10.34
C LEU A 309 -10.09 5.64 -11.16
N GLU A 310 -11.09 6.50 -11.02
CA GLU A 310 -12.33 6.42 -11.80
C GLU A 310 -12.09 6.66 -13.29
N GLU A 311 -11.34 7.70 -13.64
CA GLU A 311 -10.94 7.99 -15.03
C GLU A 311 -10.06 6.87 -15.58
N ALA A 312 -9.12 6.38 -14.76
CA ALA A 312 -8.24 5.28 -15.14
C ALA A 312 -9.04 4.03 -15.54
N GLU A 313 -10.09 3.67 -14.78
CA GLU A 313 -10.94 2.53 -15.10
C GLU A 313 -11.67 2.74 -16.43
N GLN A 314 -12.21 3.94 -16.66
CA GLN A 314 -12.90 4.27 -17.92
C GLN A 314 -11.98 4.15 -19.13
N PHE A 315 -10.75 4.66 -19.04
CA PHE A 315 -9.79 4.55 -20.14
C PHE A 315 -9.38 3.11 -20.42
N CYS A 316 -9.10 2.30 -19.39
CA CYS A 316 -8.78 0.88 -19.57
C CYS A 316 -9.97 0.10 -20.18
N ARG A 317 -11.21 0.35 -19.72
CA ARG A 317 -12.40 -0.27 -20.31
C ARG A 317 -12.59 0.14 -21.78
N ARG A 318 -12.33 1.40 -22.13
CA ARG A 318 -12.38 1.88 -23.52
C ARG A 318 -11.38 1.14 -24.43
N ALA A 319 -10.17 0.87 -23.93
CA ALA A 319 -9.19 0.07 -24.67
C ALA A 319 -9.72 -1.35 -24.98
N LEU A 320 -10.39 -1.98 -24.00
CA LEU A 320 -10.98 -3.31 -24.15
C LEU A 320 -12.25 -3.34 -25.02
N GLU A 321 -13.03 -2.26 -25.07
CA GLU A 321 -14.12 -2.12 -26.05
C GLU A 321 -13.59 -2.12 -27.49
N LEU A 322 -12.45 -1.44 -27.72
CA LEU A 322 -11.80 -1.38 -29.03
C LEU A 322 -11.16 -2.72 -29.40
N ARG A 323 -10.55 -3.40 -28.42
CA ARG A 323 -9.89 -4.70 -28.59
C ARG A 323 -10.21 -5.63 -27.40
N PRO A 324 -11.23 -6.49 -27.52
CA PRO A 324 -11.64 -7.37 -26.41
C PRO A 324 -10.59 -8.40 -25.99
N VAL A 325 -9.79 -8.90 -26.92
CA VAL A 325 -8.66 -9.80 -26.64
C VAL A 325 -7.38 -8.97 -26.63
N PHE A 326 -7.03 -8.41 -25.47
CA PHE A 326 -5.87 -7.54 -25.32
C PHE A 326 -5.22 -7.72 -23.94
N ALA A 327 -4.13 -8.48 -23.89
CA ALA A 327 -3.49 -8.89 -22.64
C ALA A 327 -3.03 -7.70 -21.78
N ASP A 328 -2.32 -6.72 -22.37
CA ASP A 328 -1.91 -5.49 -21.67
C ASP A 328 -3.13 -4.69 -21.18
N GLY A 329 -4.21 -4.63 -21.97
CA GLY A 329 -5.44 -3.94 -21.61
C GLY A 329 -6.11 -4.55 -20.37
N SER A 330 -6.27 -5.88 -20.36
CA SER A 330 -6.83 -6.59 -19.22
C SER A 330 -5.90 -6.54 -18.01
N CYS A 331 -4.58 -6.66 -18.20
CA CYS A 331 -3.60 -6.53 -17.11
C CYS A 331 -3.67 -5.14 -16.45
N ASN A 332 -3.68 -4.06 -17.25
CA ASN A 332 -3.76 -2.69 -16.76
C ASN A 332 -5.10 -2.38 -16.10
N LEU A 333 -6.22 -2.91 -16.62
CA LEU A 333 -7.51 -2.81 -15.95
C LEU A 333 -7.48 -3.53 -14.59
N GLY A 334 -6.88 -4.72 -14.52
CA GLY A 334 -6.69 -5.46 -13.26
C GLY A 334 -5.93 -4.65 -12.21
N VAL A 335 -4.84 -3.99 -12.61
CA VAL A 335 -4.07 -3.09 -11.73
C VAL A 335 -4.94 -1.94 -11.22
N VAL A 336 -5.68 -1.27 -12.10
CA VAL A 336 -6.57 -0.16 -11.71
C VAL A 336 -7.65 -0.63 -10.73
N LEU A 337 -8.30 -1.76 -11.00
CA LEU A 337 -9.33 -2.34 -10.15
C LEU A 337 -8.79 -2.74 -8.77
N GLN A 338 -7.55 -3.24 -8.71
CA GLN A 338 -6.86 -3.52 -7.46
C GLN A 338 -6.65 -2.26 -6.61
N PHE A 339 -6.28 -1.12 -7.22
CA PHE A 339 -6.20 0.16 -6.52
C PHE A 339 -7.57 0.70 -6.08
N ARG A 340 -8.65 0.29 -6.74
CA ARG A 340 -10.04 0.56 -6.33
C ARG A 340 -10.60 -0.45 -5.32
N ASP A 341 -9.77 -1.39 -4.85
CA ASP A 341 -10.13 -2.48 -3.95
C ASP A 341 -11.24 -3.42 -4.48
N LYS A 342 -11.42 -3.45 -5.80
CA LYS A 342 -12.32 -4.38 -6.52
C LYS A 342 -11.59 -5.67 -6.86
N LEU A 343 -11.24 -6.43 -5.84
CA LEU A 343 -10.27 -7.52 -5.96
C LEU A 343 -10.75 -8.69 -6.83
N ASP A 344 -12.05 -9.02 -6.79
CA ASP A 344 -12.61 -10.11 -7.61
C ASP A 344 -12.63 -9.76 -9.10
N GLU A 345 -13.02 -8.52 -9.45
CA GLU A 345 -12.96 -8.04 -10.84
C GLU A 345 -11.51 -8.01 -11.34
N ALA A 346 -10.57 -7.58 -10.49
CA ALA A 346 -9.14 -7.56 -10.82
C ALA A 346 -8.60 -8.97 -11.12
N GLU A 347 -8.96 -9.98 -10.32
CA GLU A 347 -8.60 -11.37 -10.59
C GLU A 347 -9.16 -11.85 -11.94
N GLY A 348 -10.41 -11.51 -12.26
CA GLY A 348 -11.01 -11.78 -13.57
C GLY A 348 -10.19 -11.22 -14.72
N CYS A 349 -9.81 -9.94 -14.62
CA CYS A 349 -8.99 -9.27 -15.64
C CYS A 349 -7.60 -9.90 -15.80
N TYR A 350 -6.93 -10.30 -14.72
CA TYR A 350 -5.65 -10.99 -14.83
C TYR A 350 -5.78 -12.37 -15.49
N ARG A 351 -6.85 -13.11 -15.20
CA ARG A 351 -7.13 -14.39 -15.88
C ARG A 351 -7.39 -14.18 -17.37
N GLU A 352 -8.12 -13.14 -17.75
CA GLU A 352 -8.32 -12.77 -19.16
C GLU A 352 -6.99 -12.42 -19.85
N ALA A 353 -6.12 -11.65 -19.19
CA ALA A 353 -4.80 -11.34 -19.71
C ALA A 353 -3.98 -12.61 -19.97
N LEU A 354 -3.98 -13.55 -19.03
CA LEU A 354 -3.25 -14.83 -19.15
C LEU A 354 -3.91 -15.83 -20.11
N ASN A 355 -5.22 -15.71 -20.36
CA ASN A 355 -5.89 -16.48 -21.41
C ASN A 355 -5.52 -15.95 -22.81
N ALA A 356 -5.39 -14.63 -22.95
CA ALA A 356 -4.93 -14.02 -24.20
C ALA A 356 -3.44 -14.29 -24.45
N GLU A 357 -2.61 -14.22 -23.40
CA GLU A 357 -1.18 -14.49 -23.47
C GLU A 357 -0.67 -15.18 -22.18
N PRO A 358 -0.51 -16.52 -22.18
CA PRO A 358 -0.11 -17.27 -20.98
C PRO A 358 1.27 -16.93 -20.41
N SER A 359 2.15 -16.35 -21.22
CA SER A 359 3.52 -15.93 -20.89
C SER A 359 3.64 -14.45 -20.49
N HIS A 360 2.53 -13.73 -20.36
CA HIS A 360 2.55 -12.29 -20.11
C HIS A 360 3.12 -11.96 -18.72
N LEU A 361 4.38 -11.55 -18.68
CA LEU A 361 5.19 -11.38 -17.46
C LEU A 361 4.53 -10.48 -16.40
N HIS A 362 4.08 -9.29 -16.81
CA HIS A 362 3.44 -8.35 -15.88
C HIS A 362 2.10 -8.87 -15.36
N ALA A 363 1.37 -9.70 -16.13
CA ALA A 363 0.10 -10.25 -15.69
C ALA A 363 0.33 -11.38 -14.68
N LEU A 364 1.34 -12.24 -14.92
CA LEU A 364 1.76 -13.25 -13.95
C LEU A 364 2.19 -12.61 -12.63
N SER A 365 3.06 -11.59 -12.67
CA SER A 365 3.55 -10.93 -11.47
C SER A 365 2.44 -10.16 -10.73
N ASN A 366 1.69 -9.31 -11.43
CA ASN A 366 0.62 -8.53 -10.79
C ASN A 366 -0.49 -9.42 -10.23
N PHE A 367 -0.83 -10.52 -10.91
CA PHE A 367 -1.79 -11.49 -10.39
C PHE A 367 -1.25 -12.21 -9.16
N GLY A 368 0.03 -12.61 -9.18
CA GLY A 368 0.70 -13.15 -8.00
C GLY A 368 0.64 -12.19 -6.81
N THR A 369 0.88 -10.89 -7.01
CA THR A 369 0.76 -9.87 -5.97
C THR A 369 -0.67 -9.73 -5.44
N LEU A 370 -1.68 -9.81 -6.31
CA LEU A 370 -3.10 -9.80 -5.89
C LEU A 370 -3.40 -11.03 -5.02
N LEU A 371 -3.01 -12.21 -5.47
CA LEU A 371 -3.18 -13.47 -4.73
C LEU A 371 -2.46 -13.43 -3.38
N GLN A 372 -1.25 -12.87 -3.34
CA GLN A 372 -0.52 -12.66 -2.10
C GLN A 372 -1.28 -11.73 -1.14
N LYS A 373 -1.84 -10.61 -1.62
CA LYS A 373 -2.69 -9.70 -0.82
C LYS A 373 -3.92 -10.43 -0.26
N MET A 374 -4.48 -11.37 -1.02
CA MET A 374 -5.61 -12.20 -0.61
C MET A 374 -5.22 -13.36 0.34
N GLY A 375 -3.93 -13.60 0.60
CA GLY A 375 -3.45 -14.73 1.41
C GLY A 375 -3.27 -16.05 0.64
N ARG A 376 -3.49 -16.06 -0.69
CA ARG A 376 -3.25 -17.19 -1.61
C ARG A 376 -1.75 -17.41 -1.90
N LEU A 377 -0.94 -17.59 -0.87
CA LEU A 377 0.53 -17.57 -0.99
C LEU A 377 1.09 -18.66 -1.92
N ALA A 378 0.57 -19.88 -1.87
CA ALA A 378 1.04 -20.97 -2.74
C ALA A 378 0.74 -20.71 -4.23
N GLU A 379 -0.43 -20.16 -4.52
CA GLU A 379 -0.82 -19.80 -5.90
C GLU A 379 -0.04 -18.57 -6.39
N ALA A 380 0.23 -17.61 -5.50
CA ALA A 380 1.11 -16.47 -5.80
C ALA A 380 2.53 -16.94 -6.16
N GLU A 381 3.11 -17.85 -5.37
CA GLU A 381 4.43 -18.43 -5.63
C GLU A 381 4.49 -19.10 -7.02
N ASP A 382 3.48 -19.90 -7.39
CA ASP A 382 3.43 -20.54 -8.72
C ASP A 382 3.49 -19.49 -9.84
N LEU A 383 2.69 -18.43 -9.75
CA LEU A 383 2.68 -17.37 -10.76
C LEU A 383 4.02 -16.64 -10.87
N PHE A 384 4.64 -16.30 -9.74
CA PHE A 384 5.97 -15.69 -9.75
C PHE A 384 7.01 -16.61 -10.37
N ARG A 385 7.02 -17.90 -10.01
CA ARG A 385 7.95 -18.88 -10.59
C ARG A 385 7.71 -19.07 -12.09
N ARG A 386 6.45 -19.09 -12.55
CA ARG A 386 6.13 -19.13 -13.99
C ARG A 386 6.67 -17.93 -14.74
N ALA A 387 6.57 -16.73 -14.18
CA ALA A 387 7.18 -15.55 -14.78
C ALA A 387 8.70 -15.70 -14.87
N LEU A 388 9.35 -16.24 -13.83
CA LEU A 388 10.80 -16.47 -13.80
C LEU A 388 11.28 -17.62 -14.68
N VAL A 389 10.39 -18.53 -15.11
CA VAL A 389 10.70 -19.52 -16.16
C VAL A 389 10.78 -18.84 -17.52
N GLN A 390 9.95 -17.83 -17.77
CA GLN A 390 9.95 -17.08 -19.04
C GLN A 390 11.10 -16.06 -19.09
N ASP A 391 11.35 -15.36 -17.99
CA ASP A 391 12.46 -14.42 -17.83
C ASP A 391 13.07 -14.58 -16.43
N PRO A 392 14.21 -15.30 -16.31
CA PRO A 392 14.88 -15.54 -15.04
C PRO A 392 15.28 -14.28 -14.27
N ASP A 393 15.51 -13.15 -14.97
CA ASP A 393 16.01 -11.91 -14.41
C ASP A 393 14.89 -10.85 -14.29
N PHE A 394 13.63 -11.27 -14.39
CA PHE A 394 12.48 -10.39 -14.23
C PHE A 394 12.34 -9.90 -12.78
N VAL A 395 12.89 -8.71 -12.53
CA VAL A 395 13.05 -8.09 -11.20
C VAL A 395 11.76 -8.05 -10.41
N ASP A 396 10.64 -7.64 -11.02
CA ASP A 396 9.34 -7.53 -10.34
C ASP A 396 8.93 -8.88 -9.71
N SER A 397 9.06 -9.97 -10.45
CA SER A 397 8.76 -11.32 -9.93
C SER A 397 9.79 -11.82 -8.95
N LEU A 398 11.08 -11.47 -9.07
CA LEU A 398 12.09 -11.85 -8.06
C LEU A 398 11.79 -11.21 -6.70
N VAL A 399 11.46 -9.92 -6.68
CA VAL A 399 11.11 -9.19 -5.45
C VAL A 399 9.81 -9.71 -4.85
N ASN A 400 8.80 -9.89 -5.68
CA ASN A 400 7.50 -10.37 -5.22
C ASN A 400 7.59 -11.82 -4.71
N LEU A 401 8.37 -12.68 -5.37
CA LEU A 401 8.67 -14.03 -4.90
C LEU A 401 9.39 -13.99 -3.55
N ALA A 402 10.40 -13.11 -3.38
CA ALA A 402 11.11 -12.98 -2.11
C ALA A 402 10.16 -12.59 -0.96
N GLY A 403 9.28 -11.61 -1.20
CA GLY A 403 8.25 -11.22 -0.24
C GLY A 403 7.24 -12.34 0.07
N CYS A 404 6.86 -13.14 -0.93
CA CYS A 404 5.98 -14.29 -0.76
C CYS A 404 6.65 -15.40 0.05
N LEU A 405 7.91 -15.74 -0.26
CA LEU A 405 8.71 -16.73 0.46
C LEU A 405 8.94 -16.33 1.93
N HIS A 406 9.14 -15.03 2.17
CA HIS A 406 9.20 -14.49 3.54
C HIS A 406 7.89 -14.77 4.31
N GLN A 407 6.72 -14.51 3.71
CA GLN A 407 5.43 -14.82 4.36
C GLN A 407 5.19 -16.31 4.53
N LEU A 408 5.78 -17.15 3.67
CA LEU A 408 5.76 -18.61 3.79
C LEU A 408 6.76 -19.15 4.84
N GLY A 409 7.53 -18.29 5.52
CA GLY A 409 8.56 -18.68 6.49
C GLY A 409 9.84 -19.25 5.85
N ARG A 410 9.98 -19.23 4.52
CA ARG A 410 11.11 -19.77 3.76
C ARG A 410 12.22 -18.73 3.59
N MET A 411 12.80 -18.33 4.71
CA MET A 411 13.70 -17.18 4.80
C MET A 411 14.96 -17.29 3.92
N GLU A 412 15.57 -18.47 3.82
CA GLU A 412 16.78 -18.65 3.00
C GLU A 412 16.50 -18.45 1.51
N GLU A 413 15.36 -18.96 1.02
CA GLU A 413 14.96 -18.77 -0.37
C GLU A 413 14.55 -17.32 -0.63
N ALA A 414 13.91 -16.64 0.33
CA ALA A 414 13.61 -15.23 0.24
C ALA A 414 14.89 -14.38 0.09
N ILE A 415 15.92 -14.67 0.89
CA ILE A 415 17.22 -14.01 0.78
C ILE A 415 17.90 -14.30 -0.56
N ALA A 416 17.86 -15.55 -1.03
CA ALA A 416 18.41 -15.90 -2.33
C ALA A 416 17.71 -15.16 -3.47
N ALA A 417 16.37 -15.06 -3.44
CA ALA A 417 15.60 -14.31 -4.43
C ALA A 417 15.92 -12.80 -4.39
N HIS A 418 16.07 -12.22 -3.20
CA HIS A 418 16.52 -10.83 -3.05
C HIS A 418 17.92 -10.60 -3.65
N ARG A 419 18.88 -11.49 -3.38
CA ARG A 419 20.23 -11.38 -3.98
C ARG A 419 20.18 -11.42 -5.51
N ARG A 420 19.42 -12.36 -6.07
CA ARG A 420 19.20 -12.42 -7.53
C ARG A 420 18.56 -11.14 -8.08
N SER A 421 17.61 -10.53 -7.36
CA SER A 421 17.03 -9.25 -7.79
C SER A 421 18.08 -8.12 -7.85
N ILE A 422 19.01 -8.09 -6.89
CA ILE A 422 20.12 -7.11 -6.86
C ILE A 422 21.14 -7.41 -7.97
N GLU A 423 21.35 -8.66 -8.33
CA GLU A 423 22.20 -9.04 -9.47
C GLU A 423 21.57 -8.62 -10.81
N ALA A 424 20.26 -8.78 -10.96
CA ALA A 424 19.50 -8.38 -12.15
C ALA A 424 19.39 -6.86 -12.33
N ASP A 425 19.31 -6.10 -11.24
CA ASP A 425 19.47 -4.64 -11.26
C ASP A 425 20.41 -4.14 -10.14
N PRO A 426 21.72 -4.10 -10.44
CA PRO A 426 22.76 -3.63 -9.53
C PRO A 426 22.64 -2.19 -9.05
N THR A 427 21.83 -1.37 -9.72
CA THR A 427 21.74 0.07 -9.50
C THR A 427 20.55 0.47 -8.63
N SER A 428 19.65 -0.48 -8.34
CA SER A 428 18.42 -0.22 -7.61
C SER A 428 18.62 -0.33 -6.09
N ALA A 429 18.78 0.83 -5.45
CA ALA A 429 18.81 0.94 -3.99
C ALA A 429 17.55 0.37 -3.27
N PRO A 430 16.32 0.49 -3.83
CA PRO A 430 15.14 -0.17 -3.26
C PRO A 430 15.27 -1.70 -3.15
N LEU A 431 15.86 -2.38 -4.13
CA LEU A 431 16.05 -3.84 -4.08
C LEU A 431 16.97 -4.24 -2.93
N TYR A 432 18.08 -3.51 -2.76
CA TYR A 432 19.01 -3.72 -1.67
C TYR A 432 18.38 -3.39 -0.31
N SER A 433 17.56 -2.35 -0.22
CA SER A 433 16.84 -2.02 1.02
C SER A 433 15.84 -3.11 1.43
N ASN A 434 15.10 -3.68 0.47
CA ASN A 434 14.23 -4.82 0.74
C ASN A 434 15.01 -6.04 1.25
N TYR A 435 16.20 -6.28 0.70
CA TYR A 435 17.12 -7.31 1.19
C TYR A 435 17.54 -7.06 2.64
N LEU A 436 18.01 -5.85 2.98
CA LEU A 436 18.39 -5.47 4.34
C LEU A 436 17.23 -5.59 5.34
N PHE A 437 16.02 -5.25 4.92
CA PHE A 437 14.83 -5.44 5.74
C PHE A 437 14.52 -6.93 5.97
N CYS A 438 14.67 -7.77 4.94
CA CYS A 438 14.49 -9.22 5.04
C CYS A 438 15.49 -9.85 6.02
N LEU A 439 16.76 -9.42 6.02
CA LEU A 439 17.79 -9.91 6.93
C LEU A 439 17.42 -9.72 8.41
N GLY A 440 16.78 -8.59 8.76
CA GLY A 440 16.32 -8.32 10.12
C GLY A 440 15.23 -9.28 10.63
N HIS A 441 14.63 -10.08 9.75
CA HIS A 441 13.64 -11.10 10.10
C HIS A 441 14.24 -12.51 10.17
N LYS A 442 15.51 -12.70 9.78
CA LYS A 442 16.17 -14.00 9.78
C LYS A 442 16.65 -14.38 11.18
N ILE A 443 16.20 -15.52 11.67
CA ILE A 443 16.66 -16.10 12.93
C ILE A 443 18.15 -16.44 12.85
N GLY A 444 18.88 -16.10 13.91
CA GLY A 444 20.29 -16.44 14.04
C GLY A 444 21.21 -15.70 13.06
N TYR A 445 20.70 -14.73 12.30
CA TYR A 445 21.56 -13.88 11.48
C TYR A 445 22.34 -12.94 12.40
N ALA A 446 23.67 -13.01 12.32
CA ALA A 446 24.54 -12.24 13.20
C ALA A 446 24.39 -10.73 12.92
N ILE A 447 24.39 -9.93 13.99
CA ILE A 447 24.30 -8.47 13.87
C ILE A 447 25.52 -7.89 13.13
N GLU A 448 26.68 -8.54 13.27
CA GLU A 448 27.91 -8.24 12.52
C GLU A 448 27.68 -8.35 11.00
N ASP A 449 27.06 -9.45 10.55
CA ASP A 449 26.80 -9.70 9.14
C ASP A 449 25.73 -8.75 8.61
N GLN A 450 24.69 -8.47 9.40
CA GLN A 450 23.68 -7.48 9.05
C GLN A 450 24.28 -6.09 8.88
N PHE A 451 25.16 -5.69 9.80
CA PHE A 451 25.84 -4.40 9.72
C PHE A 451 26.82 -4.34 8.54
N ALA A 452 27.52 -5.43 8.23
CA ALA A 452 28.36 -5.50 7.04
C ALA A 452 27.56 -5.30 5.74
N GLU A 453 26.36 -5.88 5.64
CA GLU A 453 25.49 -5.64 4.48
C GLU A 453 24.96 -4.19 4.42
N GLN A 454 24.69 -3.57 5.57
CA GLN A 454 24.34 -2.14 5.64
C GLN A 454 25.51 -1.27 5.17
N LEU A 455 26.74 -1.55 5.58
CA LEU A 455 27.92 -0.83 5.09
C LEU A 455 28.10 -0.96 3.58
N ARG A 456 27.89 -2.16 3.00
CA ARG A 456 27.92 -2.36 1.54
C ARG A 456 26.87 -1.54 0.81
N PHE A 457 25.72 -1.30 1.42
CA PHE A 457 24.72 -0.38 0.87
C PHE A 457 25.30 1.04 0.75
N GLY A 458 25.89 1.57 1.83
CA GLY A 458 26.55 2.89 1.80
C GLY A 458 27.68 2.93 0.78
N GLU A 459 28.56 1.93 0.76
CA GLU A 459 29.66 1.85 -0.21
C GLU A 459 29.16 1.93 -1.65
N ARG A 460 28.08 1.20 -1.97
CA ARG A 460 27.53 1.08 -3.32
C ARG A 460 26.75 2.31 -3.77
N PHE A 461 25.93 2.88 -2.89
CA PHE A 461 24.94 3.89 -3.28
C PHE A 461 25.30 5.30 -2.82
N GLU A 462 25.98 5.46 -1.68
CA GLU A 462 26.40 6.77 -1.17
C GLU A 462 27.72 7.21 -1.79
N SER A 463 28.74 6.34 -1.83
CA SER A 463 30.10 6.74 -2.29
C SER A 463 30.12 7.47 -3.63
N PRO A 464 29.34 7.06 -4.67
CA PRO A 464 29.29 7.78 -5.94
C PRO A 464 28.73 9.21 -5.85
N LEU A 465 27.97 9.52 -4.79
CA LEU A 465 27.31 10.80 -4.58
C LEU A 465 28.11 11.76 -3.71
N VAL A 466 29.08 11.27 -2.92
CA VAL A 466 29.88 12.09 -1.99
C VAL A 466 30.57 13.27 -2.71
N GLY A 467 31.14 13.01 -3.89
CA GLY A 467 31.79 14.06 -4.69
C GLY A 467 30.84 15.14 -5.23
N GLN A 468 29.53 14.92 -5.15
CA GLN A 468 28.48 15.83 -5.62
C GLN A 468 27.87 16.65 -4.46
N TRP A 469 28.30 16.41 -3.22
CA TRP A 469 27.80 17.15 -2.07
C TRP A 469 28.17 18.63 -2.17
N ARG A 470 27.18 19.47 -1.87
CA ARG A 470 27.34 20.93 -1.90
C ARG A 470 27.48 21.45 -0.47
N PRO A 471 28.28 22.50 -0.23
CA PRO A 471 28.30 23.18 1.06
C PRO A 471 26.90 23.67 1.44
N HIS A 472 26.55 23.53 2.72
CA HIS A 472 25.27 24.02 3.23
C HIS A 472 25.30 25.54 3.42
N SER A 473 24.32 26.24 2.85
CA SER A 473 24.20 27.71 2.93
C SER A 473 23.34 28.19 4.11
N ASN A 474 22.96 27.29 5.03
CA ASN A 474 22.14 27.62 6.18
C ASN A 474 22.87 28.65 7.09
N SER A 475 22.15 29.67 7.56
CA SER A 475 22.72 30.70 8.44
C SER A 475 23.13 30.11 9.78
N ARG A 476 24.38 30.30 10.19
CA ARG A 476 24.95 29.80 11.47
C ARG A 476 24.52 30.60 12.71
N ASP A 477 23.24 31.00 12.76
CA ASP A 477 22.66 31.66 13.93
C ASP A 477 22.06 30.59 14.87
N PRO A 478 22.60 30.39 16.08
CA PRO A 478 22.09 29.39 17.02
C PRO A 478 20.68 29.73 17.55
N ALA A 479 20.30 31.01 17.60
CA ALA A 479 19.06 31.48 18.23
C ALA A 479 17.87 31.54 17.26
N ARG A 480 18.09 31.33 15.96
CA ARG A 480 17.03 31.44 14.93
C ARG A 480 15.97 30.36 15.09
N VAL A 481 14.81 30.55 14.44
CA VAL A 481 13.81 29.48 14.28
C VAL A 481 14.40 28.39 13.38
N LEU A 482 14.49 27.15 13.85
CA LEU A 482 15.07 26.04 13.05
C LEU A 482 14.00 25.41 12.16
N ARG A 483 14.39 25.07 10.94
CA ARG A 483 13.54 24.33 10.00
C ARG A 483 13.82 22.84 10.14
N ILE A 484 12.84 22.10 10.66
CA ILE A 484 12.96 20.66 10.92
C ILE A 484 12.15 19.91 9.87
N GLY A 485 12.82 19.11 9.04
CA GLY A 485 12.20 18.32 7.99
C GLY A 485 11.98 16.87 8.42
N PHE A 486 10.87 16.25 8.01
CA PHE A 486 10.61 14.82 8.17
C PHE A 486 10.21 14.21 6.83
N ILE A 487 10.91 13.16 6.41
CA ILE A 487 10.59 12.41 5.18
C ILE A 487 9.97 11.06 5.58
N SER A 488 8.76 10.79 5.09
CA SER A 488 8.13 9.47 5.22
C SER A 488 7.13 9.18 4.11
N GLY A 489 6.97 7.91 3.75
CA GLY A 489 5.81 7.42 2.99
C GLY A 489 4.63 6.98 3.87
N ASP A 490 4.81 7.03 5.20
CA ASP A 490 3.94 6.38 6.17
C ASP A 490 3.07 7.35 6.99
N PHE A 491 2.89 8.58 6.50
CA PHE A 491 2.01 9.59 7.11
C PHE A 491 0.52 9.33 6.85
N TYR A 492 0.05 8.12 7.13
CA TYR A 492 -1.35 7.69 7.00
C TYR A 492 -1.70 6.76 8.16
N LYS A 493 -2.84 6.05 8.11
CA LYS A 493 -3.21 4.96 9.02
C LYS A 493 -2.22 3.80 8.91
N HIS A 494 -1.09 4.00 9.57
CA HIS A 494 0.06 3.12 9.61
C HIS A 494 0.56 2.97 11.06
N ALA A 495 1.28 1.89 11.33
CA ALA A 495 1.81 1.58 12.66
C ALA A 495 2.68 2.71 13.25
N MET A 496 3.43 3.42 12.39
CA MET A 496 4.30 4.53 12.76
C MET A 496 3.52 5.76 13.24
N ALA A 497 2.30 5.99 12.75
CA ALA A 497 1.51 7.18 13.07
C ALA A 497 1.24 7.32 14.58
N SER A 498 1.08 6.21 15.30
CA SER A 498 0.90 6.19 16.76
C SER A 498 2.09 6.75 17.54
N PHE A 499 3.28 6.88 16.93
CA PHE A 499 4.49 7.41 17.56
C PHE A 499 4.84 8.81 17.07
N VAL A 500 4.62 9.08 15.79
CA VAL A 500 5.00 10.36 15.17
C VAL A 500 3.94 11.43 15.36
N GLU A 501 2.66 11.10 15.28
CA GLU A 501 1.61 12.08 15.52
C GLU A 501 1.70 12.78 16.88
N PRO A 502 1.85 12.08 18.04
CA PRO A 502 1.98 12.77 19.31
C PRO A 502 3.21 13.69 19.37
N MET A 503 4.31 13.32 18.70
CA MET A 503 5.49 14.18 18.55
C MET A 503 5.19 15.44 17.74
N LEU A 504 4.53 15.32 16.58
CA LEU A 504 4.16 16.46 15.75
C LEU A 504 3.24 17.44 16.48
N SER A 505 2.26 16.92 17.23
CA SER A 505 1.32 17.72 18.01
C SER A 505 2.01 18.62 19.04
N GLN A 506 3.08 18.12 19.67
CA GLN A 506 3.83 18.85 20.69
C GLN A 506 4.90 19.75 20.08
N LEU A 507 5.75 19.23 19.17
CA LEU A 507 6.80 20.03 18.52
C LEU A 507 6.21 21.14 17.66
N GLY A 508 5.05 20.93 17.03
CA GLY A 508 4.38 21.94 16.22
C GLY A 508 3.96 23.19 17.01
N ARG A 509 3.90 23.10 18.35
CA ARG A 509 3.61 24.23 19.26
C ARG A 509 4.86 24.98 19.70
N ASP A 510 6.05 24.41 19.52
CA ASP A 510 7.31 25.07 19.86
C ASP A 510 7.61 26.16 18.83
N ARG A 511 7.60 27.43 19.29
CA ARG A 511 7.87 28.60 18.44
C ARG A 511 9.32 28.69 17.95
N GLY A 512 10.22 27.89 18.53
CA GLY A 512 11.57 27.71 18.07
C GLY A 512 11.67 26.88 16.79
N PHE A 513 10.63 26.19 16.35
CA PHE A 513 10.70 25.32 15.18
C PHE A 513 9.65 25.64 14.12
N ALA A 514 10.04 25.46 12.86
CA ALA A 514 9.14 25.35 11.73
C ALA A 514 9.23 23.92 11.21
N LEU A 515 8.14 23.15 11.30
CA LEU A 515 8.10 21.76 10.88
C LEU A 515 7.72 21.66 9.40
N HIS A 516 8.49 20.87 8.66
CA HIS A 516 8.31 20.57 7.25
C HIS A 516 8.10 19.07 7.07
N ILE A 517 6.96 18.68 6.51
CA ILE A 517 6.66 17.29 6.18
C ILE A 517 6.82 17.07 4.68
N TYR A 518 7.56 16.02 4.32
CA TYR A 518 7.68 15.52 2.95
C TYR A 518 7.03 14.14 2.86
N ASN A 519 5.79 14.13 2.40
CA ASN A 519 4.99 12.91 2.28
C ASN A 519 5.23 12.25 0.91
N ASN A 520 5.88 11.09 0.90
CA ASN A 520 6.23 10.36 -0.33
C ASN A 520 5.09 9.47 -0.87
N ARG A 521 3.85 9.70 -0.42
CA ARG A 521 2.66 8.96 -0.84
C ARG A 521 1.57 9.91 -1.33
N SER A 522 0.86 9.51 -2.38
CA SER A 522 -0.24 10.30 -2.97
C SER A 522 -1.58 10.11 -2.28
N LEU A 523 -1.78 8.99 -1.57
CA LEU A 523 -3.02 8.68 -0.86
C LEU A 523 -3.03 9.37 0.51
N GLU A 524 -4.05 10.17 0.77
CA GLU A 524 -4.30 10.82 2.06
C GLU A 524 -5.55 10.23 2.72
N ASP A 525 -5.48 10.00 4.03
CA ASP A 525 -6.59 9.56 4.86
C ASP A 525 -6.85 10.51 6.05
N GLU A 526 -7.75 10.13 6.95
CA GLU A 526 -8.10 10.95 8.12
C GLU A 526 -6.90 11.26 9.03
N ILE A 527 -5.96 10.32 9.14
CA ILE A 527 -4.75 10.45 9.95
C ILE A 527 -3.78 11.43 9.30
N THR A 528 -3.63 11.32 7.99
CA THR A 528 -2.85 12.24 7.15
C THR A 528 -3.33 13.68 7.34
N LEU A 529 -4.64 13.90 7.21
CA LEU A 529 -5.26 15.22 7.35
C LEU A 529 -5.12 15.77 8.78
N ARG A 530 -5.13 14.90 9.79
CA ARG A 530 -4.96 15.30 11.19
C ARG A 530 -3.52 15.74 11.48
N MET A 531 -2.51 15.00 11.02
CA MET A 531 -1.11 15.40 11.13
C MET A 531 -0.82 16.70 10.36
N ARG A 532 -1.38 16.86 9.16
CA ARG A 532 -1.20 18.07 8.34
C ARG A 532 -1.64 19.36 9.03
N ARG A 533 -2.66 19.31 9.90
CA ARG A 533 -3.13 20.47 10.67
C ARG A 533 -2.21 20.87 11.83
N GLN A 534 -1.23 20.03 12.18
CA GLN A 534 -0.36 20.21 13.33
C GLN A 534 1.02 20.80 12.94
N VAL A 535 1.28 20.97 11.64
CA VAL A 535 2.59 21.39 11.12
C VAL A 535 2.46 22.63 10.23
N GLN A 536 3.54 23.38 10.10
CA GLN A 536 3.56 24.63 9.33
C GLN A 536 3.64 24.39 7.82
N HIS A 537 4.39 23.36 7.39
CA HIS A 537 4.60 23.07 5.98
C HIS A 537 4.37 21.59 5.68
N TRP A 538 3.56 21.33 4.65
CA TRP A 538 3.26 19.98 4.15
C TRP A 538 3.47 19.92 2.64
N THR A 539 4.45 19.15 2.21
CA THR A 539 4.82 18.96 0.80
C THR A 539 4.53 17.51 0.41
N SER A 540 3.71 17.30 -0.61
CA SER A 540 3.65 16.00 -1.28
C SER A 540 4.92 15.84 -2.11
N SER A 541 5.71 14.81 -1.83
CA SER A 541 6.89 14.44 -2.60
C SER A 541 6.64 13.20 -3.47
N ALA A 542 5.39 12.71 -3.53
CA ALA A 542 5.05 11.57 -4.35
C ALA A 542 5.35 11.85 -5.83
N GLY A 543 6.08 10.93 -6.47
CA GLY A 543 6.52 11.06 -7.86
C GLY A 543 7.77 11.92 -8.08
N LEU A 544 8.32 12.56 -7.04
CA LEU A 544 9.62 13.21 -7.15
C LEU A 544 10.75 12.18 -7.14
N SER A 545 11.76 12.39 -7.99
CA SER A 545 13.00 11.63 -7.88
C SER A 545 13.74 11.98 -6.58
N PRO A 546 14.61 11.09 -6.07
CA PRO A 546 15.43 11.40 -4.89
C PRO A 546 16.26 12.68 -5.04
N GLU A 547 16.71 12.98 -6.26
CA GLU A 547 17.42 14.22 -6.59
C GLU A 547 16.52 15.45 -6.49
N ALA A 548 15.34 15.40 -7.12
CA ALA A 548 14.39 16.51 -7.08
C ALA A 548 13.91 16.79 -5.65
N LEU A 549 13.68 15.75 -4.85
CA LEU A 549 13.33 15.91 -3.44
C LEU A 549 14.51 16.48 -2.63
N ALA A 550 15.75 16.05 -2.87
CA ALA A 550 16.93 16.63 -2.23
C ALA A 550 17.09 18.12 -2.56
N GLU A 551 16.85 18.53 -3.82
CA GLU A 551 16.86 19.95 -4.19
C GLU A 551 15.72 20.74 -3.53
N LYS A 552 14.53 20.14 -3.41
CA LYS A 552 13.42 20.76 -2.66
C LYS A 552 13.77 20.99 -1.20
N VAL A 553 14.40 20.01 -0.54
CA VAL A 553 14.87 20.12 0.86
C VAL A 553 15.91 21.24 1.00
N ARG A 554 16.85 21.37 0.06
CA ARG A 554 17.82 22.48 0.05
C ARG A 554 17.14 23.84 -0.17
N ALA A 555 16.20 23.92 -1.11
CA ALA A 555 15.45 25.14 -1.40
C ALA A 555 14.62 25.60 -0.19
N ASP A 556 14.06 24.65 0.56
CA ASP A 556 13.36 24.93 1.82
C ASP A 556 14.30 25.32 2.96
N GLY A 557 15.62 25.16 2.79
CA GLY A 557 16.64 25.52 3.76
C GLY A 557 16.50 24.73 5.07
N ILE A 558 16.19 23.44 4.99
CA ILE A 558 16.06 22.56 6.15
C ILE A 558 17.38 22.49 6.92
N ASP A 559 17.30 22.64 8.24
CA ASP A 559 18.45 22.63 9.15
C ASP A 559 18.75 21.22 9.66
N ILE A 560 17.69 20.51 10.04
CA ILE A 560 17.75 19.15 10.57
C ILE A 560 16.70 18.32 9.83
N LEU A 561 17.12 17.23 9.20
CA LEU A 561 16.27 16.36 8.40
C LEU A 561 16.18 14.96 9.03
N PHE A 562 14.96 14.53 9.33
CA PHE A 562 14.65 13.21 9.85
C PHE A 562 14.30 12.22 8.74
N ASP A 563 14.95 11.06 8.77
CA ASP A 563 14.57 9.86 8.04
C ASP A 563 13.64 9.00 8.90
N LEU A 564 12.37 8.93 8.51
CA LEU A 564 11.36 8.05 9.13
C LEU A 564 11.08 6.80 8.31
N CYS A 565 11.90 6.50 7.31
CA CYS A 565 11.78 5.34 6.44
C CYS A 565 12.93 4.35 6.66
N GLY A 566 14.18 4.85 6.63
CA GLY A 566 15.37 4.02 6.48
C GLY A 566 15.24 3.07 5.29
N HIS A 567 15.51 1.78 5.52
CA HIS A 567 15.36 0.73 4.50
C HIS A 567 13.93 0.16 4.42
N THR A 568 12.92 0.87 4.93
CA THR A 568 11.50 0.50 4.79
C THR A 568 10.72 1.56 4.02
N GLY A 569 10.15 1.20 2.87
CA GLY A 569 9.13 2.00 2.16
C GLY A 569 9.54 3.36 1.59
N GLY A 570 10.75 3.87 1.89
CA GLY A 570 11.28 5.14 1.39
C GLY A 570 12.58 5.01 0.60
N SER A 571 13.03 6.12 0.02
CA SER A 571 14.31 6.17 -0.70
C SER A 571 15.39 6.79 0.18
N PRO A 572 16.27 6.00 0.82
CA PRO A 572 17.44 6.53 1.56
C PRO A 572 18.35 7.39 0.66
N MET A 573 18.20 7.29 -0.67
CA MET A 573 18.94 8.05 -1.67
C MET A 573 18.75 9.56 -1.60
N VAL A 574 17.69 10.05 -0.96
CA VAL A 574 17.54 11.50 -0.69
C VAL A 574 18.63 11.94 0.29
N PHE A 575 18.86 11.16 1.34
CA PHE A 575 19.81 11.44 2.41
C PHE A 575 21.26 11.24 1.96
N ALA A 576 21.52 10.25 1.09
CA ALA A 576 22.82 10.01 0.47
C ALA A 576 23.39 11.23 -0.28
N ARG A 577 22.53 12.20 -0.64
CA ARG A 577 22.89 13.46 -1.31
C ARG A 577 23.18 14.61 -0.35
N LYS A 578 23.13 14.34 0.96
CA LYS A 578 23.33 15.29 2.07
C LYS A 578 22.62 16.64 1.82
N PRO A 579 21.29 16.70 1.65
CA PRO A 579 20.59 17.96 1.42
C PRO A 579 20.50 18.87 2.66
N ALA A 580 20.55 18.32 3.88
CA ALA A 580 20.50 19.10 5.12
C ALA A 580 21.81 18.99 5.91
N PRO A 581 22.19 20.04 6.67
CA PRO A 581 23.41 20.03 7.49
C PRO A 581 23.47 18.89 8.50
N ILE A 582 22.34 18.60 9.14
CA ILE A 582 22.19 17.54 10.12
C ILE A 582 21.10 16.58 9.63
N GLN A 583 21.39 15.28 9.63
CA GLN A 583 20.48 14.21 9.23
C GLN A 583 20.37 13.18 10.34
N ILE A 584 19.14 12.79 10.68
CA ILE A 584 18.84 11.92 11.83
C ILE A 584 17.93 10.77 11.39
N GLY A 585 18.35 9.52 11.64
CA GLY A 585 17.49 8.35 11.47
C GLY A 585 16.59 8.15 12.70
N TRP A 586 15.31 7.85 12.50
CA TRP A 586 14.39 7.57 13.62
C TRP A 586 13.20 6.67 13.22
N ILE A 587 12.96 5.65 14.04
CA ILE A 587 11.78 4.74 14.18
C ILE A 587 11.31 3.93 12.96
N GLY A 588 11.50 4.40 11.73
CA GLY A 588 11.05 3.70 10.52
C GLY A 588 11.79 2.39 10.26
N TYR A 589 13.12 2.42 10.38
CA TYR A 589 13.99 1.26 10.26
C TYR A 589 14.76 1.01 11.56
N LEU A 590 14.73 -0.23 12.04
CA LEU A 590 15.38 -0.63 13.29
C LEU A 590 16.81 -1.11 13.00
N GLY A 591 17.70 -0.18 12.72
CA GLY A 591 19.11 -0.45 12.42
C GLY A 591 19.82 0.75 11.78
N SER A 592 21.11 0.58 11.53
CA SER A 592 21.94 1.54 10.80
C SER A 592 21.45 1.75 9.37
N SER A 593 21.49 2.99 8.87
CA SER A 593 21.34 3.25 7.43
C SER A 593 22.52 2.73 6.60
N GLY A 594 23.65 2.46 7.26
CA GLY A 594 24.90 2.08 6.60
C GLY A 594 25.58 3.21 5.83
N MET A 595 25.05 4.43 5.88
CA MET A 595 25.55 5.61 5.17
C MET A 595 26.24 6.58 6.11
N LYS A 596 27.37 7.16 5.68
CA LYS A 596 28.16 8.13 6.44
C LYS A 596 27.52 9.51 6.53
N CYS A 597 26.60 9.83 5.62
CA CYS A 597 25.88 11.10 5.56
C CYS A 597 24.83 11.24 6.67
N MET A 598 24.39 10.13 7.27
CA MET A 598 23.49 10.12 8.41
C MET A 598 24.31 10.41 9.67
N ASP A 599 24.10 11.56 10.30
CA ASP A 599 24.94 12.00 11.41
C ASP A 599 24.56 11.29 12.71
N TYR A 600 23.26 11.12 12.93
CA TYR A 600 22.73 10.60 14.19
C TYR A 600 21.61 9.59 13.99
N TYR A 601 21.45 8.70 14.97
CA TYR A 601 20.30 7.81 15.09
C TYR A 601 19.64 8.01 16.45
N LEU A 602 18.32 8.23 16.46
CA LEU A 602 17.57 8.52 17.68
C LEU A 602 17.10 7.22 18.36
N ALA A 603 17.47 7.05 19.63
CA ALA A 603 17.16 5.88 20.44
C ALA A 603 16.89 6.25 21.91
N ASP A 604 16.82 5.25 22.78
CA ASP A 604 16.83 5.40 24.24
C ASP A 604 17.70 4.32 24.92
N PRO A 605 18.06 4.48 26.21
CA PRO A 605 18.95 3.57 26.92
C PRO A 605 18.40 2.14 27.13
N VAL A 606 17.08 1.93 27.04
CA VAL A 606 16.47 0.60 27.21
C VAL A 606 16.48 -0.13 25.86
N PHE A 607 16.07 0.58 24.80
CA PHE A 607 16.06 0.09 23.43
C PHE A 607 17.47 -0.25 22.93
N LEU A 608 18.38 0.73 22.93
CA LEU A 608 19.78 0.58 22.53
C LEU A 608 20.69 1.06 23.68
N PRO A 609 21.06 0.18 24.62
CA PRO A 609 21.93 0.54 25.74
C PRO A 609 23.28 1.11 25.29
N PRO A 610 23.87 2.05 26.05
CA PRO A 610 25.22 2.54 25.81
C PRO A 610 26.26 1.41 25.77
N GLY A 611 27.07 1.35 24.72
CA GLY A 611 28.19 0.42 24.56
C GLY A 611 27.82 -0.93 23.92
N GLU A 612 26.54 -1.30 23.86
CA GLU A 612 26.12 -2.58 23.26
C GLU A 612 26.02 -2.50 21.73
N PHE A 613 25.44 -1.41 21.22
CA PHE A 613 25.07 -1.28 19.80
C PHE A 613 25.89 -0.25 19.03
N ASP A 614 26.64 0.63 19.71
CA ASP A 614 27.27 1.80 19.09
C ASP A 614 28.24 1.43 17.95
N ARG A 615 28.85 0.24 17.98
CA ARG A 615 29.74 -0.26 16.92
C ARG A 615 29.01 -0.77 15.66
N TYR A 616 27.69 -0.93 15.72
CA TYR A 616 26.85 -1.44 14.63
C TYR A 616 25.96 -0.34 14.03
N PHE A 617 26.37 0.92 14.21
CA PHE A 617 25.76 2.08 13.57
C PHE A 617 26.84 2.91 12.89
N THR A 618 26.55 3.39 11.68
CA THR A 618 27.37 4.43 11.04
C THR A 618 27.13 5.79 11.68
N GLU A 619 25.91 5.98 12.17
CA GLU A 619 25.43 7.15 12.87
C GLU A 619 25.92 7.17 14.32
N THR A 620 26.03 8.37 14.89
CA THR A 620 26.17 8.50 16.34
C THR A 620 24.81 8.29 17.02
N ILE A 621 24.69 7.29 17.89
CA ILE A 621 23.43 7.02 18.61
C ILE A 621 23.20 8.08 19.68
N ILE A 622 22.12 8.84 19.56
CA ILE A 622 21.64 9.77 20.59
C ILE A 622 20.52 9.10 21.38
N ARG A 623 20.61 9.15 22.71
CA ARG A 623 19.67 8.49 23.62
C ARG A 623 18.85 9.52 24.39
N LEU A 624 17.56 9.59 24.10
CA LEU A 624 16.58 10.32 24.89
C LEU A 624 16.06 9.43 26.04
N PRO A 625 15.36 9.97 27.06
CA PRO A 625 14.75 9.14 28.10
C PRO A 625 13.78 8.07 27.55
N VAL A 626 13.14 8.35 26.42
CA VAL A 626 12.28 7.43 25.68
C VAL A 626 12.43 7.67 24.18
N VAL A 627 12.50 6.60 23.37
CA VAL A 627 12.74 6.72 21.91
C VAL A 627 11.52 7.27 21.17
N ALA A 628 10.31 7.01 21.69
CA ALA A 628 9.06 7.58 21.23
C ALA A 628 7.96 7.36 22.27
N ALA A 629 7.10 8.36 22.46
CA ALA A 629 5.82 8.16 23.12
C ALA A 629 4.86 7.37 22.20
N PHE A 630 3.91 6.65 22.79
CA PHE A 630 2.89 5.90 22.07
C PHE A 630 1.51 6.48 22.34
N GLN A 631 0.82 6.90 21.28
CA GLN A 631 -0.56 7.38 21.34
C GLN A 631 -1.53 6.20 21.14
N PRO A 632 -2.21 5.73 22.19
CA PRO A 632 -3.24 4.71 22.05
C PRO A 632 -4.52 5.28 21.43
N ASN A 633 -5.39 4.39 20.97
CA ASN A 633 -6.75 4.76 20.58
C ASN A 633 -7.56 5.12 21.85
N MET A 634 -7.86 6.40 22.03
CA MET A 634 -8.61 6.90 23.18
C MET A 634 -10.08 6.46 23.20
N ALA A 635 -10.62 6.01 22.06
CA ALA A 635 -11.95 5.42 21.96
C ALA A 635 -11.97 3.91 22.29
N ALA A 636 -10.83 3.33 22.68
CA ALA A 636 -10.76 1.92 23.04
C ALA A 636 -11.72 1.56 24.18
N PRO A 637 -12.33 0.37 24.18
CA PRO A 637 -13.27 -0.04 25.22
C PRO A 637 -12.58 -0.15 26.58
N ALA A 638 -13.33 -0.13 27.68
CA ALA A 638 -12.77 -0.26 29.02
C ALA A 638 -12.02 -1.59 29.20
N VAL A 639 -10.95 -1.57 30.01
CA VAL A 639 -10.19 -2.79 30.32
C VAL A 639 -11.11 -3.82 30.98
N SER A 640 -11.20 -5.01 30.39
CA SER A 640 -12.01 -6.10 30.93
C SER A 640 -11.35 -6.79 32.12
N ALA A 641 -12.14 -7.57 32.88
CA ALA A 641 -11.59 -8.54 33.83
C ALA A 641 -10.71 -9.58 33.13
N LEU A 642 -9.86 -10.28 33.90
CA LEU A 642 -8.98 -11.33 33.39
C LEU A 642 -9.81 -12.56 32.95
N PRO A 643 -9.76 -12.96 31.66
CA PRO A 643 -10.55 -14.09 31.15
C PRO A 643 -10.34 -15.41 31.88
N ALA A 644 -9.11 -15.74 32.27
CA ALA A 644 -8.79 -16.99 32.96
C ALA A 644 -9.53 -17.17 34.31
N LEU A 645 -9.86 -16.07 34.99
CA LEU A 645 -10.64 -16.13 36.24
C LEU A 645 -12.13 -16.44 36.02
N VAL A 646 -12.63 -16.26 34.80
CA VAL A 646 -14.04 -16.49 34.44
C VAL A 646 -14.21 -17.79 33.66
N ASN A 647 -13.36 -18.01 32.66
CA ASN A 647 -13.51 -19.09 31.68
C ASN A 647 -12.66 -20.33 32.01
N GLY A 648 -11.75 -20.25 32.99
CA GLY A 648 -10.89 -21.33 33.44
C GLY A 648 -9.51 -21.32 32.75
N PRO A 649 -9.33 -21.93 31.57
CA PRO A 649 -8.02 -22.03 30.95
C PRO A 649 -7.44 -20.68 30.51
N LEU A 650 -6.13 -20.53 30.66
CA LEU A 650 -5.39 -19.38 30.15
C LEU A 650 -5.46 -19.34 28.61
N THR A 651 -5.72 -18.16 28.06
CA THR A 651 -5.75 -17.91 26.61
C THR A 651 -4.64 -16.94 26.24
N PHE A 652 -3.70 -17.42 25.41
CA PHE A 652 -2.65 -16.59 24.82
C PHE A 652 -3.15 -15.90 23.55
N GLY A 653 -2.55 -14.76 23.20
CA GLY A 653 -2.84 -14.05 21.95
C GLY A 653 -1.59 -13.64 21.20
N SER A 654 -1.63 -13.60 19.87
CA SER A 654 -0.64 -12.86 19.09
C SER A 654 -1.32 -12.20 17.89
N PHE A 655 -1.14 -10.88 17.76
CA PHE A 655 -1.77 -10.09 16.69
C PHE A 655 -0.74 -9.55 15.70
N SER A 656 0.35 -10.29 15.53
CA SER A 656 1.42 -9.98 14.58
C SER A 656 1.06 -10.49 13.18
N ARG A 657 1.40 -9.70 12.15
CA ARG A 657 1.25 -10.10 10.74
C ARG A 657 2.07 -11.36 10.44
N MET A 658 1.61 -12.16 9.48
CA MET A 658 2.26 -13.42 9.07
C MET A 658 3.76 -13.27 8.77
N GLY A 659 4.18 -12.18 8.14
CA GLY A 659 5.60 -11.92 7.85
C GLY A 659 6.49 -11.63 9.06
N LYS A 660 6.01 -11.73 10.30
CA LYS A 660 6.84 -11.77 11.51
C LYS A 660 6.89 -13.17 12.15
N LEU A 661 6.05 -14.09 11.68
CA LEU A 661 5.95 -15.44 12.22
C LEU A 661 6.89 -16.38 11.45
N ASN A 662 7.38 -17.39 12.14
CA ASN A 662 8.23 -18.44 11.59
C ASN A 662 8.04 -19.73 12.41
N PRO A 663 8.48 -20.88 11.89
CA PRO A 663 8.37 -22.16 12.59
C PRO A 663 8.97 -22.14 14.00
N GLU A 664 10.11 -21.48 14.22
CA GLU A 664 10.80 -21.45 15.52
C GLU A 664 10.04 -20.62 16.57
N THR A 665 9.40 -19.53 16.15
CA THR A 665 8.49 -18.74 16.99
C THR A 665 7.31 -19.58 17.44
N VAL A 666 6.69 -20.29 16.49
CA VAL A 666 5.60 -21.23 16.79
C VAL A 666 6.09 -22.36 17.68
N GLY A 667 7.31 -22.87 17.47
CA GLY A 667 7.96 -23.85 18.33
C GLY A 667 8.10 -23.36 19.77
N LEU A 668 8.60 -22.14 19.99
CA LEU A 668 8.72 -21.56 21.32
C LEU A 668 7.36 -21.41 22.01
N TRP A 669 6.37 -20.84 21.32
CA TRP A 669 5.02 -20.69 21.86
C TRP A 669 4.41 -22.07 22.19
N SER A 670 4.63 -23.06 21.32
CA SER A 670 4.14 -24.42 21.52
C SER A 670 4.80 -25.11 22.71
N ARG A 671 6.09 -24.86 23.00
CA ARG A 671 6.75 -25.33 24.22
C ARG A 671 6.01 -24.88 25.48
N LEU A 672 5.54 -23.63 25.52
CA LEU A 672 4.73 -23.10 26.62
C LEU A 672 3.33 -23.73 26.64
N LEU A 673 2.65 -23.79 25.49
CA LEU A 673 1.31 -24.37 25.37
C LEU A 673 1.25 -25.86 25.76
N ARG A 674 2.31 -26.64 25.52
CA ARG A 674 2.40 -28.05 25.94
C ARG A 674 2.47 -28.21 27.46
N GLN A 675 3.11 -27.27 28.16
CA GLN A 675 3.20 -27.28 29.61
C GLN A 675 1.95 -26.76 30.34
N LEU A 676 1.00 -26.20 29.59
CA LEU A 676 -0.30 -25.74 30.11
C LEU A 676 -1.44 -26.46 29.36
N PRO A 677 -1.73 -27.73 29.71
CA PRO A 677 -2.84 -28.46 29.11
C PRO A 677 -4.16 -27.69 29.25
N GLY A 678 -4.90 -27.54 28.15
CA GLY A 678 -6.14 -26.78 28.10
C GLY A 678 -5.99 -25.29 27.76
N SER A 679 -4.78 -24.72 27.80
CA SER A 679 -4.60 -23.34 27.34
C SER A 679 -4.89 -23.19 25.85
N ARG A 680 -5.35 -22.02 25.44
CA ARG A 680 -5.74 -21.73 24.04
C ARG A 680 -4.88 -20.61 23.46
N MET A 681 -4.91 -20.44 22.15
CA MET A 681 -4.21 -19.37 21.46
C MET A 681 -5.09 -18.71 20.41
N ILE A 682 -5.18 -17.38 20.47
CA ILE A 682 -5.85 -16.54 19.48
C ILE A 682 -4.80 -15.84 18.62
N LEU A 683 -4.89 -16.01 17.30
CA LEU A 683 -4.00 -15.44 16.30
C LEU A 683 -4.79 -14.42 15.46
N GLY A 684 -4.33 -13.18 15.43
CA GLY A 684 -4.97 -12.11 14.65
C GLY A 684 -4.10 -11.63 13.49
N ALA A 685 -4.62 -10.68 12.73
CA ALA A 685 -4.00 -10.18 11.50
C ALA A 685 -3.83 -11.26 10.41
N MET A 686 -4.76 -12.21 10.37
CA MET A 686 -4.79 -13.29 9.40
C MET A 686 -5.49 -12.88 8.09
N ALA A 687 -5.32 -13.68 7.05
CA ALA A 687 -6.03 -13.51 5.78
C ALA A 687 -7.56 -13.65 5.98
N ALA A 688 -8.34 -12.87 5.23
CA ALA A 688 -9.80 -12.80 5.40
C ALA A 688 -10.55 -14.00 4.81
N ASP A 689 -9.89 -14.80 3.98
CA ASP A 689 -10.45 -15.96 3.30
C ASP A 689 -10.49 -17.24 4.17
N GLY A 690 -10.00 -17.16 5.41
CA GLY A 690 -10.02 -18.26 6.37
C GLY A 690 -8.97 -19.35 6.13
N ARG A 691 -8.05 -19.15 5.17
CA ARG A 691 -6.99 -20.13 4.87
C ARG A 691 -5.79 -19.91 5.78
N HIS A 692 -5.61 -20.84 6.72
CA HIS A 692 -4.59 -20.78 7.76
C HIS A 692 -3.74 -22.05 7.79
N GLU A 693 -3.81 -22.89 6.75
CA GLU A 693 -3.23 -24.22 6.71
C GLU A 693 -1.73 -24.24 7.00
N LEU A 694 -1.01 -23.22 6.52
CA LEU A 694 0.43 -23.11 6.79
C LEU A 694 0.71 -22.95 8.29
N LEU A 695 0.05 -21.99 8.95
CA LEU A 695 0.28 -21.73 10.36
C LEU A 695 -0.26 -22.87 11.23
N GLU A 696 -1.42 -23.42 10.87
CA GLU A 696 -1.96 -24.65 11.48
C GLU A 696 -0.95 -25.80 11.37
N SER A 697 -0.28 -25.96 10.22
CA SER A 697 0.72 -27.02 10.03
C SER A 697 1.94 -26.84 10.94
N TRP A 698 2.41 -25.62 11.18
CA TRP A 698 3.51 -25.35 12.10
C TRP A 698 3.14 -25.73 13.55
N PHE A 699 1.94 -25.38 14.00
CA PHE A 699 1.45 -25.79 15.32
C PHE A 699 1.22 -27.31 15.42
N ALA A 700 0.71 -27.93 14.36
CA ALA A 700 0.49 -29.38 14.32
C ALA A 700 1.80 -30.17 14.38
N GLN A 701 2.86 -29.70 13.70
CA GLN A 701 4.21 -30.28 13.78
C GLN A 701 4.77 -30.23 15.21
N GLU A 702 4.36 -29.22 15.98
CA GLU A 702 4.67 -29.04 17.39
C GLU A 702 3.69 -29.78 18.34
N GLY A 703 2.76 -30.57 17.80
CA GLY A 703 1.80 -31.34 18.60
C GLY A 703 0.73 -30.49 19.29
N ILE A 704 0.45 -29.28 18.79
CA ILE A 704 -0.67 -28.46 19.25
C ILE A 704 -1.89 -28.74 18.37
N ALA A 705 -2.96 -29.23 19.01
CA ALA A 705 -4.21 -29.56 18.34
C ALA A 705 -4.92 -28.30 17.82
N LYS A 706 -5.56 -28.41 16.64
CA LYS A 706 -6.25 -27.30 15.96
C LYS A 706 -7.33 -26.66 16.83
N GLU A 707 -8.00 -27.43 17.68
CA GLU A 707 -9.07 -26.98 18.57
C GLU A 707 -8.58 -26.01 19.64
N ARG A 708 -7.26 -25.95 19.89
CA ARG A 708 -6.64 -24.98 20.79
C ARG A 708 -6.35 -23.65 20.12
N LEU A 709 -6.46 -23.57 18.80
CA LEU A 709 -6.14 -22.40 17.99
C LEU A 709 -7.42 -21.72 17.50
N GLU A 710 -7.39 -20.40 17.48
CA GLU A 710 -8.44 -19.58 16.91
C GLU A 710 -7.83 -18.46 16.08
N PHE A 711 -8.32 -18.28 14.85
CA PHE A 711 -7.76 -17.33 13.90
C PHE A 711 -8.75 -16.20 13.61
N HIS A 712 -8.24 -14.97 13.56
CA HIS A 712 -9.01 -13.76 13.27
C HIS A 712 -8.35 -12.98 12.14
N SER A 713 -9.15 -12.60 11.16
CA SER A 713 -8.69 -11.81 10.04
C SER A 713 -8.35 -10.37 10.45
N ASN A 714 -7.61 -9.67 9.59
CA ASN A 714 -7.46 -8.21 9.71
C ASN A 714 -8.84 -7.54 9.74
N SER A 715 -9.04 -6.66 10.73
CA SER A 715 -10.34 -6.04 11.02
C SER A 715 -10.19 -4.55 11.35
N THR A 716 -11.31 -3.88 11.61
CA THR A 716 -11.30 -2.51 12.11
C THR A 716 -10.61 -2.42 13.46
N ILE A 717 -10.13 -1.23 13.81
CA ILE A 717 -9.40 -1.02 15.06
C ILE A 717 -10.25 -1.42 16.28
N ASP A 718 -11.56 -1.21 16.24
CA ASP A 718 -12.46 -1.52 17.36
C ASP A 718 -12.58 -3.03 17.60
N ILE A 719 -12.72 -3.81 16.53
CA ILE A 719 -12.77 -5.27 16.61
C ILE A 719 -11.43 -5.80 17.10
N TYR A 720 -10.33 -5.34 16.48
CA TYR A 720 -8.97 -5.72 16.87
C TYR A 720 -8.68 -5.43 18.35
N LEU A 721 -9.03 -4.25 18.85
CA LEU A 721 -8.85 -3.92 20.27
C LEU A 721 -9.76 -4.78 21.16
N GLY A 722 -11.01 -5.03 20.73
CA GLY A 722 -11.93 -5.91 21.44
C GLY A 722 -11.45 -7.35 21.60
N LEU A 723 -10.66 -7.90 20.67
CA LEU A 723 -10.07 -9.24 20.79
C LEU A 723 -9.18 -9.40 22.03
N HIS A 724 -8.61 -8.31 22.55
CA HIS A 724 -7.79 -8.33 23.76
C HIS A 724 -8.59 -8.68 25.03
N HIS A 725 -9.93 -8.55 24.99
CA HIS A 725 -10.80 -9.00 26.08
C HIS A 725 -10.92 -10.52 26.18
N ARG A 726 -10.43 -11.26 25.19
CA ARG A 726 -10.51 -12.71 25.12
C ARG A 726 -9.19 -13.42 25.46
N ILE A 727 -8.14 -12.66 25.72
CA ILE A 727 -6.80 -13.17 26.02
C ILE A 727 -6.28 -12.64 27.35
N ASP A 728 -5.43 -13.44 27.98
CA ASP A 728 -4.79 -13.15 29.26
C ASP A 728 -3.40 -12.57 29.07
N ILE A 729 -2.62 -13.12 28.12
CA ILE A 729 -1.22 -12.75 27.85
C ILE A 729 -0.98 -12.75 26.33
N CYS A 730 -0.37 -11.68 25.81
CA CYS A 730 0.13 -11.64 24.45
C CYS A 730 1.48 -12.36 24.33
N LEU A 731 1.75 -13.06 23.23
CA LEU A 731 3.03 -13.65 22.89
C LEU A 731 3.63 -12.91 21.69
N ASP A 732 4.83 -12.37 21.88
CA ASP A 732 5.56 -11.63 20.85
C ASP A 732 6.34 -12.57 19.92
N PRO A 733 6.42 -12.31 18.61
CA PRO A 733 7.32 -13.04 17.72
C PRO A 733 8.78 -12.62 17.89
N PHE A 734 9.70 -13.46 17.44
CA PHE A 734 11.13 -13.18 17.34
C PHE A 734 11.68 -13.67 15.98
N PRO A 735 12.76 -13.09 15.44
CA PRO A 735 13.65 -12.09 16.01
C PRO A 735 13.15 -10.65 15.82
N PHE A 736 12.01 -10.45 15.16
CA PHE A 736 11.43 -9.12 14.93
C PHE A 736 10.23 -8.90 15.85
N THR A 737 10.48 -8.22 16.97
CA THR A 737 9.48 -7.99 18.03
C THR A 737 8.37 -7.01 17.64
N GLY A 738 7.30 -6.99 18.44
CA GLY A 738 6.19 -6.05 18.34
C GLY A 738 6.55 -4.65 18.82
N ALA A 739 5.76 -3.66 18.38
CA ALA A 739 5.82 -2.29 18.89
C ALA A 739 4.40 -1.75 19.07
N THR A 740 3.73 -1.37 17.97
CA THR A 740 2.33 -0.94 17.99
C THR A 740 1.40 -1.99 18.58
N THR A 741 1.61 -3.28 18.27
CA THR A 741 0.85 -4.39 18.86
C THR A 741 1.04 -4.48 20.38
N THR A 742 2.28 -4.28 20.87
CA THR A 742 2.61 -4.26 22.30
C THR A 742 1.99 -3.06 23.02
N GLY A 743 2.05 -1.87 22.41
CA GLY A 743 1.40 -0.67 22.95
C GLY A 743 -0.11 -0.81 23.03
N ASN A 744 -0.75 -1.34 21.99
CA ASN A 744 -2.19 -1.62 22.00
C ASN A 744 -2.57 -2.67 23.06
N ALA A 745 -1.77 -3.74 23.21
CA ALA A 745 -2.00 -4.76 24.22
C ALA A 745 -1.95 -4.17 25.64
N MET A 746 -0.92 -3.39 25.96
CA MET A 746 -0.83 -2.68 27.25
C MET A 746 -2.03 -1.74 27.45
N TRP A 747 -2.44 -1.00 26.43
CA TRP A 747 -3.62 -0.13 26.52
C TRP A 747 -4.93 -0.90 26.78
N MET A 748 -5.02 -2.15 26.33
CA MET A 748 -6.13 -3.05 26.59
C MET A 748 -5.98 -3.88 27.88
N GLY A 749 -4.94 -3.63 28.68
CA GLY A 749 -4.69 -4.34 29.93
C GLY A 749 -4.01 -5.71 29.78
N VAL A 750 -3.53 -6.05 28.58
CA VAL A 750 -2.89 -7.34 28.30
C VAL A 750 -1.37 -7.17 28.27
N PRO A 751 -0.61 -7.79 29.19
CA PRO A 751 0.84 -7.79 29.09
C PRO A 751 1.31 -8.70 27.94
N THR A 752 2.42 -8.32 27.30
CA THR A 752 3.05 -9.11 26.23
C THR A 752 4.30 -9.79 26.76
N LEU A 753 4.36 -11.11 26.70
CA LEU A 753 5.58 -11.89 26.95
C LEU A 753 6.46 -11.88 25.68
N THR A 754 7.67 -11.35 25.79
CA THR A 754 8.60 -11.17 24.67
C THR A 754 9.95 -11.81 24.95
N LEU A 755 10.63 -12.25 23.89
CA LEU A 755 12.02 -12.73 23.94
C LEU A 755 12.94 -11.58 23.48
N GLN A 756 13.78 -11.09 24.38
CA GLN A 756 14.73 -10.03 24.09
C GLN A 756 15.83 -10.56 23.16
N GLY A 757 15.88 -10.01 21.95
CA GLY A 757 16.91 -10.32 20.95
C GLY A 757 18.20 -9.53 21.12
N ASN A 758 19.20 -9.89 20.33
CA ASN A 758 20.51 -9.23 20.23
C ASN A 758 20.61 -8.27 19.03
N THR A 759 19.51 -8.01 18.32
CA THR A 759 19.42 -7.02 17.24
C THR A 759 18.49 -5.89 17.65
N PRO A 760 18.59 -4.68 17.04
CA PRO A 760 17.63 -3.61 17.30
C PRO A 760 16.18 -4.06 17.08
N ALA A 761 15.88 -4.78 15.98
CA ALA A 761 14.53 -5.30 15.72
C ALA A 761 14.02 -6.28 16.81
N GLY A 762 14.92 -7.00 17.46
CA GLY A 762 14.60 -7.91 18.56
C GLY A 762 14.43 -7.26 19.93
N ARG A 763 14.58 -5.94 20.04
CA ARG A 763 14.59 -5.25 21.34
C ARG A 763 13.46 -4.26 21.55
N LEU A 764 12.77 -3.83 20.50
CA LEU A 764 11.77 -2.78 20.62
C LEU A 764 10.60 -3.18 21.54
N GLY A 765 10.12 -4.43 21.44
CA GLY A 765 9.08 -4.95 22.33
C GLY A 765 9.52 -4.97 23.80
N ALA A 766 10.73 -5.47 24.06
CA ALA A 766 11.33 -5.49 25.40
C ALA A 766 11.52 -4.07 25.97
N ALA A 767 11.93 -3.12 25.15
CA ALA A 767 12.12 -1.73 25.55
C ALA A 767 10.79 -1.07 25.97
N MET A 768 9.72 -1.28 25.20
CA MET A 768 8.40 -0.77 25.56
C MET A 768 7.91 -1.34 26.90
N LEU A 769 8.10 -2.64 27.13
CA LEU A 769 7.73 -3.27 28.40
C LEU A 769 8.58 -2.75 29.56
N GLY A 770 9.88 -2.58 29.35
CA GLY A 770 10.80 -2.02 30.35
C GLY A 770 10.42 -0.60 30.78
N HIS A 771 10.07 0.29 29.85
CA HIS A 771 9.59 1.63 30.19
C HIS A 771 8.32 1.62 31.05
N ALA A 772 7.46 0.60 30.87
CA ALA A 772 6.26 0.41 31.68
C ALA A 772 6.50 -0.41 32.97
N GLY A 773 7.74 -0.78 33.30
CA GLY A 773 8.12 -1.59 34.47
C GLY A 773 7.60 -3.04 34.41
N LEU A 774 7.58 -3.62 33.22
CA LEU A 774 7.07 -4.98 32.94
C LEU A 774 8.22 -5.96 32.61
N GLU A 775 9.36 -5.84 33.29
CA GLU A 775 10.55 -6.67 33.10
C GLU A 775 10.26 -8.17 33.36
N ASP A 776 9.25 -8.48 34.17
CA ASP A 776 8.78 -9.85 34.39
C ASP A 776 8.22 -10.51 33.14
N PHE A 777 7.90 -9.75 32.09
CA PHE A 777 7.46 -10.23 30.78
C PHE A 777 8.56 -10.15 29.70
N VAL A 778 9.77 -9.73 30.06
CA VAL A 778 10.93 -9.73 29.16
C VAL A 778 11.80 -10.94 29.48
N ALA A 779 11.86 -11.90 28.55
CA ALA A 779 12.66 -13.10 28.65
C ALA A 779 14.03 -12.92 28.01
N ARG A 780 15.08 -13.49 28.61
CA ARG A 780 16.47 -13.39 28.12
C ARG A 780 16.85 -14.51 27.16
N ASP A 781 16.15 -15.63 27.26
CA ASP A 781 16.31 -16.80 26.40
C ASP A 781 14.98 -17.57 26.32
N GLN A 782 14.96 -18.63 25.53
CA GLN A 782 13.74 -19.43 25.31
C GLN A 782 13.27 -20.18 26.56
N ASP A 783 14.17 -20.58 27.45
CA ASP A 783 13.82 -21.30 28.68
C ASP A 783 13.20 -20.34 29.70
N ASP A 784 13.79 -19.15 29.85
CA ASP A 784 13.27 -18.03 30.64
C ASP A 784 11.89 -17.58 30.13
N PHE A 785 11.67 -17.57 28.81
CA PHE A 785 10.37 -17.27 28.21
C PHE A 785 9.29 -18.24 28.70
N VAL A 786 9.57 -19.54 28.62
CA VAL A 786 8.63 -20.57 29.07
C VAL A 786 8.45 -20.49 30.59
N ALA A 787 9.52 -20.30 31.36
CA ALA A 787 9.46 -20.19 32.81
C ALA A 787 8.60 -19.00 33.27
N LYS A 788 8.76 -17.82 32.66
CA LYS A 788 7.94 -16.63 32.93
C LYS A 788 6.47 -16.87 32.58
N GLY A 789 6.19 -17.47 31.43
CA GLY A 789 4.82 -17.83 31.03
C GLY A 789 4.14 -18.77 32.04
N LEU A 790 4.86 -19.79 32.52
CA LEU A 790 4.36 -20.71 33.53
C LEU A 790 4.19 -20.05 34.90
N ASN A 791 5.07 -19.12 35.26
CA ASN A 791 4.95 -18.36 36.49
C ASN A 791 3.66 -17.53 36.49
N TRP A 792 3.37 -16.80 35.41
CA TRP A 792 2.14 -16.01 35.32
C TRP A 792 0.87 -16.87 35.27
N ALA A 793 0.93 -18.05 34.63
CA ALA A 793 -0.18 -19.00 34.66
C ALA A 793 -0.53 -19.50 36.07
N LYS A 794 0.41 -19.46 37.03
CA LYS A 794 0.17 -19.82 38.44
C LYS A 794 -0.29 -18.64 39.31
N ASN A 795 -0.17 -17.40 38.82
CA ASN A 795 -0.38 -16.17 39.60
C ASN A 795 -1.51 -15.32 38.99
N LEU A 796 -2.68 -15.92 38.81
CA LEU A 796 -3.81 -15.28 38.11
C LEU A 796 -4.36 -14.05 38.84
N GLU A 797 -4.37 -14.01 40.18
CA GLU A 797 -4.82 -12.80 40.90
C GLU A 797 -3.88 -11.62 40.67
N ALA A 798 -2.57 -11.86 40.68
CA ALA A 798 -1.58 -10.83 40.39
C ALA A 798 -1.71 -10.35 38.93
N LEU A 799 -1.94 -11.27 37.99
CA LEU A 799 -2.17 -10.93 36.59
C LEU A 799 -3.46 -10.10 36.41
N ALA A 800 -4.51 -10.40 37.16
CA ALA A 800 -5.76 -9.66 37.13
C ALA A 800 -5.60 -8.24 37.71
N GLN A 801 -4.84 -8.09 38.80
CA GLN A 801 -4.49 -6.78 39.38
C GLN A 801 -3.67 -5.95 38.38
N LEU A 802 -2.66 -6.58 37.75
CA LEU A 802 -1.83 -5.94 36.73
C LEU A 802 -2.69 -5.45 35.56
N ARG A 803 -3.58 -6.31 35.04
CA ARG A 803 -4.52 -5.98 33.96
C ARG A 803 -5.37 -4.76 34.32
N ALA A 804 -6.00 -4.76 35.49
CA ALA A 804 -6.85 -3.67 35.94
C ALA A 804 -6.08 -2.33 36.07
N GLY A 805 -4.82 -2.37 36.53
CA GLY A 805 -3.98 -1.19 36.71
C GLY A 805 -3.18 -0.75 35.47
N MET A 806 -3.22 -1.51 34.37
CA MET A 806 -2.28 -1.34 33.26
C MET A 806 -2.35 0.03 32.58
N ARG A 807 -3.55 0.61 32.40
CA ARG A 807 -3.67 1.94 31.78
C ARG A 807 -3.04 3.03 32.63
N ALA A 808 -3.24 2.99 33.94
CA ALA A 808 -2.64 3.96 34.86
C ALA A 808 -1.11 3.82 34.86
N ARG A 809 -0.61 2.58 34.88
CA ARG A 809 0.82 2.28 34.74
C ARG A 809 1.39 2.79 33.42
N PHE A 810 0.71 2.56 32.30
CA PHE A 810 1.13 3.02 30.97
C PHE A 810 1.19 4.55 30.91
N LEU A 811 0.15 5.25 31.39
CA LEU A 811 0.10 6.72 31.40
C LEU A 811 1.15 7.36 32.33
N ALA A 812 1.54 6.67 33.40
CA ALA A 812 2.60 7.10 34.31
C ALA A 812 4.02 6.73 33.83
N SER A 813 4.14 6.04 32.70
CA SER A 813 5.42 5.66 32.09
C SER A 813 5.86 6.70 31.05
N PRO A 814 7.16 6.76 30.69
CA PRO A 814 7.64 7.62 29.61
C PRO A 814 6.93 7.39 28.26
N LEU A 815 6.36 6.20 28.02
CA LEU A 815 5.59 5.91 26.80
C LEU A 815 4.27 6.71 26.72
N GLY A 816 3.68 7.03 27.87
CA GLY A 816 2.44 7.79 27.99
C GLY A 816 2.64 9.31 28.03
N GLU A 817 3.88 9.80 27.99
CA GLU A 817 4.24 11.21 28.17
C GLU A 817 4.83 11.83 26.88
N PRO A 818 3.99 12.19 25.88
CA PRO A 818 4.49 12.82 24.66
C PRO A 818 5.13 14.20 24.91
N GLU A 819 4.73 14.92 25.95
CA GLU A 819 5.33 16.19 26.37
C GLU A 819 6.78 16.02 26.85
N LEU A 820 7.07 14.94 27.58
CA LEU A 820 8.43 14.59 28.01
C LEU A 820 9.31 14.39 26.78
N PHE A 821 8.89 13.51 25.88
CA PHE A 821 9.62 13.24 24.64
C PHE A 821 9.88 14.52 23.83
N ALA A 822 8.83 15.33 23.63
CA ALA A 822 8.90 16.56 22.86
C ALA A 822 9.87 17.58 23.44
N ARG A 823 9.86 17.79 24.77
CA ARG A 823 10.75 18.73 25.45
C ARG A 823 12.22 18.31 25.34
N GLU A 824 12.51 17.03 25.55
CA GLU A 824 13.88 16.51 25.46
C GLU A 824 14.39 16.55 24.01
N LEU A 825 13.53 16.22 23.05
CA LEU A 825 13.85 16.35 21.63
C LEU A 825 14.10 17.81 21.24
N SER A 826 13.29 18.75 21.72
CA SER A 826 13.46 20.18 21.45
C SER A 826 14.81 20.70 21.95
N THR A 827 15.17 20.32 23.19
CA THR A 827 16.47 20.66 23.79
C THR A 827 17.62 20.04 22.99
N LEU A 828 17.47 18.80 22.55
CA LEU A 828 18.46 18.10 21.74
C LEU A 828 18.68 18.81 20.40
N LEU A 829 17.61 19.09 19.64
CA LEU A 829 17.69 19.72 18.33
C LEU A 829 18.42 21.07 18.39
N ARG A 830 18.17 21.84 19.45
CA ARG A 830 18.89 23.10 19.71
C ARG A 830 20.39 22.90 19.92
N ARG A 831 20.78 21.95 20.78
CA ARG A 831 22.19 21.63 21.02
C ARG A 831 22.90 21.14 19.76
N LEU A 832 22.24 20.28 18.97
CA LEU A 832 22.81 19.79 17.71
C LEU A 832 23.09 20.95 16.74
N TRP A 833 22.16 21.91 16.66
CA TRP A 833 22.32 23.09 15.83
C TRP A 833 23.44 24.03 16.31
N GLU A 834 23.50 24.30 17.62
CA GLU A 834 24.58 25.09 18.24
C GLU A 834 25.96 24.47 17.96
N ASN A 835 26.07 23.15 18.09
CA ASN A 835 27.30 22.42 17.76
C ASN A 835 27.65 22.47 16.27
N TRP A 836 26.67 22.53 15.38
CA TRP A 836 26.94 22.71 13.95
C TRP A 836 27.37 24.15 13.61
N CYS A 837 26.76 25.15 14.24
CA CYS A 837 27.11 26.57 14.03
C CYS A 837 28.56 26.89 14.45
N THR A 838 29.09 26.17 15.44
CA THR A 838 30.43 26.36 15.99
C THR A 838 31.55 25.64 15.24
N LYS A 839 31.20 24.66 14.38
CA LYS A 839 32.12 23.96 13.49
C LYS A 839 32.26 24.70 12.16
#